data_AF-A0A3D2MN83-F1
#
_entry.id   AF-A0A3D2MN83-F1
#
_cell.length_a   1.000
_cell.length_b   1.000
_cell.length_c   1.000
_cell.angle_alpha   90.00
_cell.angle_beta   90.00
_cell.angle_gamma   90.00
#
_symmetry.space_group_name_H-M   'P 1'
#
loop_
_entity.id
_entity.type
_entity.pdbx_description
1 polymer ?
#
loop_
_entity_poly.entity_id
_entity_poly.type
_entity_poly.pdbx_seq_one_letter_code
_entity_poly.pdbx_strand_id
1 'polypeptide(L)'
;FAAYRPHHQPQYGNNDWHFKVQVHSNNEHQSYSEHATPDDEQGTVLPLPKGVIGCTIRASDGASPYSIFAVGHPDGQASFIPTGVWYWHFLHRHDQAAGRPAVDDLYLPGVIKAKLWPSEDSVLTIIVTAEELSSLTISQDWLNLSFKRSIGEQNQLVNSILQPQRYFGEGGETSHYPQLLSFPPAGDTTITSEEFLQLLVQAADRFLVYRALPLDDKADKQALFSHRTDDVPVILSDYFSLEDHTRDALIALPGLTLTTKRFDEACRILRYFARYFKQGMLPDRLPSAEHPLEERDYASVDTALWYFYALDYYVRVTRDYQILDELYPHLVESINWYIRGTYNGIQVDSTDGLLQAFQPGKALTWMNASVDGIPITPRYGKPVEANALWYHALSLMHEWSQRQQQESSISNGHAPSYYQEQAALCKEHFQQRFWYAEGGYLYDTIDGPGGDDHSLRPNQLLALSLRHSMLDTELRRTIFELVTQHLLAPVGLRAIAPQDHLATKGEHHHQSTEQIEVFPWLIGPYIDAMLSIQDSLPAHTTSRQASENGQKDDSWQRTIAILAAFRAQFNTGLLGMIGELHEGDALQQGEKVASVRSIAELLRVYDLLVHKQTAYPLSLVSSGEVHSSRLVATRLRSVSTSRTYNTQRI
;
A
#
# COMPACT_ATOMS: atom_id res chain seq x y z
N PHE A 1 -24.91 31.29 12.26
CA PHE A 1 -24.64 32.22 11.14
C PHE A 1 -24.21 31.39 9.94
N ALA A 2 -25.04 31.33 8.90
CA ALA A 2 -24.80 30.56 7.68
C ALA A 2 -24.32 31.51 6.58
N ALA A 3 -23.22 31.18 5.89
CA ALA A 3 -22.72 31.98 4.79
C ALA A 3 -23.61 31.76 3.55
N TYR A 4 -24.60 32.63 3.38
CA TYR A 4 -25.42 32.74 2.19
C TYR A 4 -24.66 33.56 1.14
N ARG A 5 -24.26 32.96 0.02
CA ARG A 5 -23.87 33.71 -1.18
C ARG A 5 -24.98 33.60 -2.23
N PRO A 6 -25.57 34.73 -2.68
CA PRO A 6 -26.52 34.71 -3.78
C PRO A 6 -25.79 34.30 -5.06
N HIS A 7 -26.19 33.19 -5.69
CA HIS A 7 -25.60 32.64 -6.93
C HIS A 7 -25.71 33.56 -8.16
N HIS A 8 -26.26 34.77 -8.00
CA HIS A 8 -26.66 35.67 -9.08
C HIS A 8 -26.03 37.06 -8.98
N GLN A 9 -25.03 37.28 -8.12
CA GLN A 9 -24.31 38.55 -8.03
C GLN A 9 -22.79 38.34 -7.88
N PRO A 10 -21.94 39.05 -8.66
CA PRO A 10 -20.50 39.08 -8.43
C PRO A 10 -20.18 39.80 -7.12
N GLN A 11 -19.29 39.25 -6.31
CA GLN A 11 -18.73 39.95 -5.15
C GLN A 11 -17.21 40.02 -5.29
N TYR A 12 -16.67 41.22 -5.09
CA TYR A 12 -15.25 41.51 -5.13
C TYR A 12 -14.75 41.64 -3.69
N GLY A 13 -13.80 40.78 -3.28
CA GLY A 13 -13.09 40.94 -2.02
C GLY A 13 -12.04 42.04 -2.10
N ASN A 14 -11.28 42.26 -1.02
CA ASN A 14 -10.14 43.19 -1.10
C ASN A 14 -9.14 42.67 -2.15
N ASN A 15 -9.03 43.38 -3.27
CA ASN A 15 -8.25 42.93 -4.42
C ASN A 15 -6.75 43.23 -4.30
N ASP A 16 -6.27 43.80 -3.18
CA ASP A 16 -4.85 44.17 -3.02
C ASP A 16 -3.87 42.98 -3.13
N TRP A 17 -4.34 41.74 -2.95
CA TRP A 17 -3.55 40.53 -3.19
C TRP A 17 -3.73 40.02 -4.63
N HIS A 18 -2.72 40.24 -5.46
CA HIS A 18 -2.70 39.80 -6.84
C HIS A 18 -1.71 38.65 -7.03
N PHE A 19 -2.23 37.44 -7.23
CA PHE A 19 -1.44 36.41 -7.91
C PHE A 19 -1.12 36.90 -9.33
N LYS A 20 0.15 36.80 -9.72
CA LYS A 20 0.57 37.09 -11.09
C LYS A 20 0.18 35.89 -11.95
N VAL A 21 -0.83 36.05 -12.81
CA VAL A 21 -1.31 34.99 -13.72
C VAL A 21 -0.87 35.31 -15.13
N GLN A 22 0.04 34.50 -15.67
CA GLN A 22 0.48 34.57 -17.06
C GLN A 22 -0.31 33.56 -17.89
N VAL A 23 -1.11 34.03 -18.83
CA VAL A 23 -1.89 33.17 -19.74
C VAL A 23 -1.01 32.74 -20.91
N HIS A 24 -1.08 31.45 -21.26
CA HIS A 24 -0.40 30.90 -22.42
C HIS A 24 -1.43 30.39 -23.43
N SER A 25 -1.40 30.93 -24.65
CA SER A 25 -2.28 30.52 -25.75
C SER A 25 -1.59 30.66 -27.09
N ASN A 26 -2.00 29.86 -28.07
CA ASN A 26 -1.39 29.82 -29.41
C ASN A 26 -2.12 30.68 -30.46
N ASN A 27 -2.80 31.75 -30.03
CA ASN A 27 -3.46 32.65 -30.97
C ASN A 27 -2.43 33.65 -31.52
N GLU A 28 -2.18 33.59 -32.84
CA GLU A 28 -1.43 34.58 -33.64
C GLU A 28 -2.06 36.00 -33.64
N HIS A 29 -3.02 36.27 -32.75
CA HIS A 29 -3.70 37.54 -32.54
C HIS A 29 -3.70 37.92 -31.05
N GLN A 30 -2.52 38.19 -30.49
CA GLN A 30 -2.45 39.18 -29.41
C GLN A 30 -2.42 40.56 -30.08
N SER A 31 -3.61 41.13 -30.30
CA SER A 31 -3.74 42.57 -30.48
C SER A 31 -3.18 43.23 -29.22
N TYR A 32 -2.11 44.02 -29.39
CA TYR A 32 -1.57 44.94 -28.39
C TYR A 32 -2.70 45.56 -27.57
N SER A 33 -2.77 45.26 -26.27
CA SER A 33 -3.56 46.07 -25.36
C SER A 33 -2.79 47.38 -25.15
N GLU A 34 -3.43 48.52 -25.40
CA GLU A 34 -2.83 49.86 -25.24
C GLU A 34 -2.56 50.28 -23.77
N HIS A 35 -2.50 49.32 -22.84
CA HIS A 35 -2.26 49.57 -21.41
C HIS A 35 -1.30 48.55 -20.79
N ALA A 36 -0.11 48.37 -21.39
CA ALA A 36 1.00 47.70 -20.72
C ALA A 36 1.87 48.73 -19.98
N THR A 37 2.04 48.54 -18.67
CA THR A 37 2.99 49.29 -17.85
C THR A 37 4.43 48.80 -18.11
N PRO A 38 5.47 49.65 -17.93
CA PRO A 38 6.83 49.34 -18.40
C PRO A 38 7.55 48.18 -17.67
N ASP A 39 6.92 47.55 -16.67
CA ASP A 39 7.50 46.43 -15.91
C ASP A 39 7.15 45.03 -16.48
N ASP A 40 6.34 44.94 -17.54
CA ASP A 40 5.95 43.66 -18.15
C ASP A 40 7.00 43.06 -19.13
N GLU A 41 8.13 43.74 -19.36
CA GLU A 41 9.13 43.34 -20.38
C GLU A 41 10.12 42.23 -19.96
N GLN A 42 9.97 41.59 -18.80
CA GLN A 42 10.90 40.53 -18.34
C GLN A 42 10.32 39.11 -18.37
N GLY A 43 9.07 38.92 -18.79
CA GLY A 43 8.46 37.60 -18.93
C GLY A 43 8.62 37.04 -20.35
N THR A 44 9.71 36.31 -20.64
CA THR A 44 9.83 35.53 -21.88
C THR A 44 8.64 34.58 -22.04
N VAL A 45 7.68 34.91 -22.90
CA VAL A 45 6.57 34.02 -23.27
C VAL A 45 7.15 32.90 -24.13
N LEU A 46 7.32 31.71 -23.55
CA LEU A 46 7.74 30.53 -24.30
C LEU A 46 6.61 30.17 -25.30
N PRO A 47 6.91 30.05 -26.61
CA PRO A 47 5.90 29.64 -27.58
C PRO A 47 5.48 28.20 -27.32
N LEU A 48 4.27 27.99 -26.78
CA LEU A 48 3.73 26.65 -26.55
C LEU A 48 3.23 26.02 -27.87
N PRO A 49 3.31 24.68 -28.02
CA PRO A 49 2.82 23.99 -29.21
C PRO A 49 1.32 24.18 -29.49
N LYS A 50 0.89 23.90 -30.74
CA LYS A 50 -0.54 23.98 -31.13
C LYS A 50 -1.35 22.98 -30.31
N GLY A 51 -2.50 23.42 -29.80
CA GLY A 51 -3.37 22.61 -28.94
C GLY A 51 -3.07 22.70 -27.43
N VAL A 52 -2.01 23.43 -27.03
CA VAL A 52 -1.68 23.70 -25.62
C VAL A 52 -2.21 25.06 -25.19
N ILE A 53 -3.01 25.09 -24.14
CA ILE A 53 -3.52 26.32 -23.52
C ILE A 53 -3.48 26.20 -22.00
N GLY A 54 -3.33 27.31 -21.29
CA GLY A 54 -3.28 27.29 -19.84
C GLY A 54 -2.80 28.58 -19.21
N CYS A 55 -2.32 28.47 -17.98
CA CYS A 55 -1.76 29.60 -17.25
C CYS A 55 -0.63 29.17 -16.31
N THR A 56 0.25 30.11 -16.01
CA THR A 56 1.22 30.03 -14.91
C THR A 56 0.81 31.04 -13.84
N ILE A 57 0.77 30.60 -12.60
CA ILE A 57 0.32 31.36 -11.43
C ILE A 57 1.53 31.52 -10.52
N ARG A 58 1.82 32.75 -10.13
CA ARG A 58 2.86 33.06 -9.13
C ARG A 58 2.25 33.78 -7.95
N ALA A 59 2.46 33.21 -6.76
CA ALA A 59 1.86 33.70 -5.52
C ALA A 59 2.48 35.03 -5.06
N SER A 60 3.80 35.10 -5.04
CA SER A 60 4.58 36.26 -4.62
C SER A 60 5.98 36.22 -5.26
N ASP A 61 6.74 37.31 -5.12
CA ASP A 61 8.14 37.34 -5.57
C ASP A 61 8.97 36.42 -4.65
N GLY A 62 9.47 35.31 -5.22
CA GLY A 62 10.18 34.25 -4.52
C GLY A 62 9.40 32.93 -4.39
N ALA A 63 8.09 32.92 -4.65
CA ALA A 63 7.31 31.68 -4.71
C ALA A 63 7.57 30.94 -6.02
N SER A 64 7.70 29.61 -5.95
CA SER A 64 7.77 28.76 -7.13
C SER A 64 6.51 28.93 -7.99
N PRO A 65 6.65 29.23 -9.30
CA PRO A 65 5.50 29.35 -10.18
C PRO A 65 4.83 27.97 -10.34
N TYR A 66 3.51 27.98 -10.41
CA TYR A 66 2.69 26.80 -10.61
C TYR A 66 1.91 26.92 -11.91
N SER A 67 2.02 25.93 -12.79
CA SER A 67 1.44 25.98 -14.13
C SER A 67 0.38 24.90 -14.34
N ILE A 68 -0.70 25.29 -15.01
CA ILE A 68 -1.83 24.42 -15.38
C ILE A 68 -2.01 24.53 -16.89
N PHE A 69 -1.89 23.41 -17.60
CA PHE A 69 -2.09 23.33 -19.04
C PHE A 69 -3.12 22.27 -19.40
N ALA A 70 -3.91 22.55 -20.43
CA ALA A 70 -4.63 21.55 -21.18
C ALA A 70 -3.97 21.36 -22.54
N VAL A 71 -3.68 20.10 -22.85
CA VAL A 71 -3.14 19.66 -24.14
C VAL A 71 -4.21 18.81 -24.79
N GLY A 72 -4.88 19.37 -25.79
CA GLY A 72 -5.93 18.69 -26.55
C GLY A 72 -5.57 18.50 -28.01
N HIS A 73 -6.47 17.87 -28.75
CA HIS A 73 -6.38 17.76 -30.21
C HIS A 73 -6.19 19.16 -30.82
N PRO A 74 -5.37 19.35 -31.89
CA PRO A 74 -5.07 20.68 -32.42
C PRO A 74 -6.31 21.42 -32.94
N ASP A 75 -7.26 20.67 -33.48
CA ASP A 75 -8.57 21.18 -33.93
C ASP A 75 -9.63 21.26 -32.81
N GLY A 76 -9.28 20.87 -31.59
CA GLY A 76 -10.18 20.83 -30.42
C GLY A 76 -10.58 22.19 -29.87
N GLN A 77 -10.04 23.29 -30.45
CA GLN A 77 -10.31 24.68 -30.09
C GLN A 77 -10.28 24.90 -28.56
N ALA A 78 -9.29 24.32 -27.89
CA ALA A 78 -9.13 24.50 -26.46
C ALA A 78 -8.85 25.99 -26.18
N SER A 79 -9.52 26.56 -25.19
CA SER A 79 -9.33 27.94 -24.77
C SER A 79 -9.25 28.05 -23.25
N PHE A 80 -8.45 29.01 -22.80
CA PHE A 80 -8.37 29.39 -21.39
C PHE A 80 -9.01 30.76 -21.22
N ILE A 81 -9.98 30.85 -20.32
CA ILE A 81 -10.67 32.10 -20.00
C ILE A 81 -10.17 32.55 -18.62
N PRO A 82 -9.28 33.56 -18.53
CA PRO A 82 -8.82 34.05 -17.24
C PRO A 82 -9.99 34.68 -16.48
N THR A 83 -10.07 34.38 -15.19
CA THR A 83 -11.16 34.89 -14.32
C THR A 83 -10.61 35.67 -13.13
N GLY A 84 -9.58 35.14 -12.47
CA GLY A 84 -9.01 35.74 -11.25
C GLY A 84 -10.00 35.90 -10.09
N VAL A 85 -10.96 34.98 -9.96
CA VAL A 85 -12.07 35.08 -9.00
C VAL A 85 -11.70 34.43 -7.67
N TRP A 86 -11.98 35.13 -6.58
CA TRP A 86 -11.85 34.60 -5.22
C TRP A 86 -13.21 34.19 -4.62
N TYR A 87 -13.27 32.96 -4.14
CA TYR A 87 -14.34 32.47 -3.28
C TYR A 87 -13.89 32.51 -1.82
N TRP A 88 -14.06 33.67 -1.18
CA TRP A 88 -13.78 33.81 0.26
C TRP A 88 -14.67 32.94 1.15
N HIS A 89 -14.10 32.36 2.20
CA HIS A 89 -14.80 31.47 3.12
C HIS A 89 -15.54 30.32 2.39
N PHE A 90 -14.90 29.76 1.36
CA PHE A 90 -15.39 28.58 0.67
C PHE A 90 -15.52 27.42 1.66
N LEU A 91 -16.73 26.88 1.75
CA LEU A 91 -17.06 25.81 2.68
C LEU A 91 -16.82 24.45 2.03
N HIS A 92 -15.77 23.77 2.46
CA HIS A 92 -15.51 22.38 2.17
C HIS A 92 -16.49 21.52 2.98
N ARG A 93 -17.65 21.21 2.39
CA ARG A 93 -18.74 20.48 3.08
C ARG A 93 -18.32 19.14 3.65
N HIS A 94 -17.41 18.44 2.97
CA HIS A 94 -16.84 17.23 3.51
C HIS A 94 -16.06 17.57 4.76
N ASP A 95 -15.07 18.46 4.73
CA ASP A 95 -14.30 18.82 5.94
C ASP A 95 -15.18 19.30 7.11
N GLN A 96 -16.28 20.01 6.83
CA GLN A 96 -17.25 20.39 7.86
C GLN A 96 -17.98 19.18 8.46
N ALA A 97 -18.38 18.24 7.61
CA ALA A 97 -19.15 17.06 8.01
C ALA A 97 -18.41 16.17 9.02
N ALA A 98 -17.10 16.37 9.22
CA ALA A 98 -16.51 15.95 10.48
C ALA A 98 -15.44 16.88 11.00
N GLY A 99 -15.89 18.09 11.26
CA GLY A 99 -15.29 18.89 12.31
C GLY A 99 -13.86 19.33 12.02
N ARG A 100 -13.38 19.20 10.78
CA ARG A 100 -12.12 19.77 10.34
C ARG A 100 -12.30 21.27 10.06
N PRO A 101 -11.21 22.07 10.07
CA PRO A 101 -11.23 23.39 9.48
C PRO A 101 -11.75 23.30 8.04
N ALA A 102 -12.96 23.80 7.82
CA ALA A 102 -13.72 23.55 6.60
C ALA A 102 -13.93 24.81 5.76
N VAL A 103 -13.33 25.92 6.18
CA VAL A 103 -13.53 27.23 5.59
C VAL A 103 -12.18 27.77 5.19
N ASP A 104 -11.98 27.95 3.89
CA ASP A 104 -10.76 28.51 3.31
C ASP A 104 -11.11 29.42 2.12
N ASP A 105 -10.15 30.19 1.61
CA ASP A 105 -10.33 31.06 0.46
C ASP A 105 -9.87 30.36 -0.82
N LEU A 106 -10.77 30.18 -1.78
CA LEU A 106 -10.47 29.47 -3.03
C LEU A 106 -10.25 30.46 -4.19
N TYR A 107 -9.05 30.44 -4.78
CA TYR A 107 -8.75 31.20 -5.99
C TYR A 107 -9.01 30.40 -7.27
N LEU A 108 -9.74 31.00 -8.21
CA LEU A 108 -10.01 30.44 -9.53
C LEU A 108 -9.24 31.28 -10.58
N PRO A 109 -8.08 30.79 -11.09
CA PRO A 109 -7.25 31.52 -12.03
C PRO A 109 -7.92 31.68 -13.39
N GLY A 110 -8.67 30.68 -13.83
CA GLY A 110 -9.44 30.70 -15.05
C GLY A 110 -10.20 29.40 -15.32
N VAL A 111 -10.92 29.39 -16.43
CA VAL A 111 -11.71 28.24 -16.89
C VAL A 111 -11.10 27.72 -18.18
N ILE A 112 -10.76 26.43 -18.20
CA ILE A 112 -10.38 25.70 -19.41
C ILE A 112 -11.65 25.20 -20.09
N LYS A 113 -11.82 25.54 -21.36
CA LYS A 113 -12.87 25.00 -22.23
C LYS A 113 -12.20 24.23 -23.36
N ALA A 114 -12.49 22.93 -23.47
CA ALA A 114 -11.97 22.08 -24.53
C ALA A 114 -13.10 21.24 -25.13
N LYS A 115 -13.06 21.03 -26.45
CA LYS A 115 -13.97 20.09 -27.12
C LYS A 115 -13.30 18.71 -27.18
N LEU A 116 -13.92 17.72 -26.54
CA LEU A 116 -13.47 16.33 -26.65
C LEU A 116 -13.69 15.82 -28.07
N TRP A 117 -12.66 15.22 -28.66
CA TRP A 117 -12.69 14.73 -30.03
C TRP A 117 -12.89 13.21 -30.05
N PRO A 118 -13.83 12.67 -30.86
CA PRO A 118 -14.10 11.24 -30.89
C PRO A 118 -13.02 10.50 -31.70
N SER A 119 -12.00 10.00 -31.00
CA SER A 119 -11.08 8.95 -31.49
C SER A 119 -10.25 8.43 -30.32
N GLU A 120 -9.83 7.16 -30.35
CA GLU A 120 -8.92 6.60 -29.33
C GLU A 120 -7.58 7.34 -29.23
N ASP A 121 -7.17 8.06 -30.27
CA ASP A 121 -5.90 8.82 -30.32
C ASP A 121 -6.04 10.30 -29.89
N SER A 122 -7.22 10.72 -29.43
CA SER A 122 -7.51 12.12 -29.06
C SER A 122 -7.74 12.27 -27.56
N VAL A 123 -6.66 12.17 -26.78
CA VAL A 123 -6.69 12.39 -25.33
C VAL A 123 -6.64 13.89 -25.02
N LEU A 124 -7.42 14.33 -24.03
CA LEU A 124 -7.24 15.64 -23.39
C LEU A 124 -6.37 15.43 -22.15
N THR A 125 -5.14 15.92 -22.17
CA THR A 125 -4.22 15.83 -21.03
C THR A 125 -4.25 17.13 -20.23
N ILE A 126 -4.49 17.03 -18.92
CA ILE A 126 -4.31 18.14 -18.00
C ILE A 126 -2.95 17.97 -17.33
N ILE A 127 -2.07 18.96 -17.49
CA ILE A 127 -0.75 19.00 -16.88
C ILE A 127 -0.81 20.03 -15.77
N VAL A 128 -0.35 19.62 -14.59
CA VAL A 128 -0.26 20.46 -13.39
C VAL A 128 1.14 20.31 -12.85
N THR A 129 1.92 21.39 -12.81
CA THR A 129 3.36 21.28 -12.52
C THR A 129 3.92 22.53 -11.86
N ALA A 130 4.89 22.33 -10.96
CA ALA A 130 5.73 23.38 -10.40
C ALA A 130 7.15 23.38 -11.01
N GLU A 131 7.40 22.54 -12.02
CA GLU A 131 8.67 22.48 -12.74
C GLU A 131 8.85 23.70 -13.66
N GLU A 132 10.10 23.98 -14.04
CA GLU A 132 10.39 25.02 -15.01
C GLU A 132 9.82 24.66 -16.39
N LEU A 133 9.12 25.60 -17.04
CA LEU A 133 8.50 25.33 -18.33
C LEU A 133 9.49 24.93 -19.43
N SER A 134 10.75 25.37 -19.31
CA SER A 134 11.85 25.01 -20.21
C SER A 134 12.25 23.54 -20.13
N SER A 135 12.00 22.85 -19.02
CA SER A 135 12.28 21.41 -18.87
C SER A 135 11.15 20.52 -19.40
N LEU A 136 9.96 21.08 -19.62
CA LEU A 136 8.78 20.32 -20.04
C LEU A 136 8.76 20.06 -21.54
N THR A 137 8.63 18.79 -21.92
CA THR A 137 8.37 18.40 -23.31
C THR A 137 6.86 18.23 -23.52
N ILE A 138 6.18 19.32 -23.90
CA ILE A 138 4.71 19.34 -24.08
C ILE A 138 4.36 19.07 -25.55
N SER A 139 4.51 17.82 -26.00
CA SER A 139 4.07 17.39 -27.33
C SER A 139 2.90 16.42 -27.22
N GLN A 140 1.82 16.65 -27.99
CA GLN A 140 0.65 15.77 -27.99
C GLN A 140 1.02 14.32 -28.34
N ASP A 141 1.91 14.12 -29.32
CA ASP A 141 2.37 12.78 -29.72
C ASP A 141 3.11 12.09 -28.56
N TRP A 142 3.97 12.83 -27.87
CA TRP A 142 4.74 12.29 -26.74
C TRP A 142 3.83 11.97 -25.54
N LEU A 143 2.87 12.85 -25.22
CA LEU A 143 1.90 12.63 -24.15
C LEU A 143 0.97 11.45 -24.47
N ASN A 144 0.51 11.32 -25.71
CA ASN A 144 -0.26 10.18 -26.18
C ASN A 144 0.54 8.88 -26.08
N LEU A 145 1.82 8.90 -26.47
CA LEU A 145 2.72 7.75 -26.32
C LEU A 145 2.96 7.40 -24.84
N SER A 146 3.14 8.40 -23.97
CA SER A 146 3.30 8.22 -22.53
C SER A 146 2.05 7.60 -21.90
N PHE A 147 0.87 8.10 -22.24
CA PHE A 147 -0.41 7.53 -21.83
C PHE A 147 -0.56 6.07 -22.30
N LYS A 148 -0.31 5.79 -23.58
CA LYS A 148 -0.35 4.41 -24.11
C LYS A 148 0.65 3.49 -23.43
N ARG A 149 1.84 3.99 -23.11
CA ARG A 149 2.85 3.24 -22.34
C ARG A 149 2.34 2.92 -20.94
N SER A 150 1.83 3.90 -20.22
CA SER A 150 1.28 3.72 -18.86
C SER A 150 0.13 2.70 -18.84
N ILE A 151 -0.80 2.77 -19.80
CA ILE A 151 -1.86 1.75 -19.96
C ILE A 151 -1.27 0.37 -20.29
N GLY A 152 -0.24 0.32 -21.14
CA GLY A 152 0.47 -0.92 -21.46
C GLY A 152 1.14 -1.56 -20.25
N GLU A 153 1.82 -0.75 -19.42
CA GLU A 153 2.47 -1.18 -18.16
C GLU A 153 1.42 -1.67 -17.16
N GLN A 154 0.33 -0.94 -16.97
CA GLN A 154 -0.77 -1.37 -16.10
C GLN A 154 -1.36 -2.71 -16.55
N ASN A 155 -1.58 -2.89 -17.86
CA ASN A 155 -2.04 -4.15 -18.41
C ASN A 155 -1.02 -5.28 -18.22
N GLN A 156 0.28 -5.00 -18.30
CA GLN A 156 1.32 -5.99 -18.02
C GLN A 156 1.29 -6.44 -16.55
N LEU A 157 1.09 -5.52 -15.61
CA LEU A 157 0.97 -5.82 -14.17
C LEU A 157 -0.30 -6.64 -13.87
N VAL A 158 -1.44 -6.31 -14.47
CA VAL A 158 -2.66 -7.14 -14.34
C VAL A 158 -2.42 -8.54 -14.91
N ASN A 159 -1.77 -8.61 -16.09
CA ASN A 159 -1.44 -9.90 -16.71
C ASN A 159 -0.42 -10.70 -15.90
N SER A 160 0.49 -10.07 -15.15
CA SER A 160 1.46 -10.82 -14.33
C SER A 160 0.78 -11.62 -13.23
N ILE A 161 -0.32 -11.09 -12.68
CA ILE A 161 -1.16 -11.75 -11.66
C ILE A 161 -1.95 -12.90 -12.28
N LEU A 162 -2.49 -12.69 -13.49
CA LEU A 162 -3.31 -13.68 -14.20
C LEU A 162 -2.49 -14.65 -15.08
N GLN A 163 -1.15 -14.58 -15.05
CA GLN A 163 -0.29 -15.37 -15.92
C GLN A 163 -0.32 -16.86 -15.54
N PRO A 164 -0.38 -17.78 -16.53
CA PRO A 164 -0.42 -19.22 -16.28
C PRO A 164 0.86 -19.72 -15.61
N GLN A 165 0.71 -20.46 -14.52
CA GLN A 165 1.80 -21.26 -13.98
C GLN A 165 1.97 -22.50 -14.86
N ARG A 166 3.15 -22.63 -15.48
CA ARG A 166 3.50 -23.82 -16.27
C ARG A 166 4.10 -24.86 -15.34
N TYR A 167 3.38 -25.97 -15.17
CA TYR A 167 3.90 -27.12 -14.45
C TYR A 167 4.54 -28.09 -15.44
N PHE A 168 5.80 -28.44 -15.21
CA PHE A 168 6.48 -29.52 -15.91
C PHE A 168 6.45 -30.77 -15.02
N GLY A 169 5.64 -31.76 -15.39
CA GLY A 169 5.58 -33.07 -14.72
C GLY A 169 5.83 -34.22 -15.70
N GLU A 170 5.90 -35.46 -15.18
CA GLU A 170 6.16 -36.67 -15.98
C GLU A 170 5.13 -36.94 -17.10
N GLY A 171 3.98 -36.23 -17.10
CA GLY A 171 2.92 -36.33 -18.10
C GLY A 171 2.91 -35.25 -19.20
N GLY A 172 3.89 -34.34 -19.25
CA GLY A 172 3.95 -33.21 -20.19
C GLY A 172 3.54 -31.85 -19.60
N GLU A 173 3.49 -30.82 -20.44
CA GLU A 173 3.13 -29.44 -20.05
C GLU A 173 1.62 -29.31 -19.83
N THR A 174 1.18 -29.09 -18.60
CA THR A 174 -0.19 -28.65 -18.29
C THR A 174 -0.18 -27.15 -18.00
N SER A 175 -0.85 -26.38 -18.85
CA SER A 175 -1.07 -24.94 -18.62
C SER A 175 -2.45 -24.75 -18.01
N HIS A 176 -2.51 -24.34 -16.74
CA HIS A 176 -3.74 -23.85 -16.12
C HIS A 176 -3.76 -22.33 -16.22
N TYR A 177 -4.84 -21.78 -16.77
CA TYR A 177 -5.03 -20.34 -16.88
C TYR A 177 -5.75 -19.85 -15.61
N PRO A 178 -5.11 -19.02 -14.78
CA PRO A 178 -5.79 -18.34 -13.70
C PRO A 178 -6.94 -17.53 -14.28
N GLN A 179 -8.12 -17.71 -13.69
CA GLN A 179 -9.31 -16.97 -14.08
C GLN A 179 -9.47 -15.77 -13.14
N LEU A 180 -9.97 -14.68 -13.70
CA LEU A 180 -10.40 -13.51 -12.93
C LEU A 180 -11.38 -13.94 -11.82
N LEU A 181 -11.19 -13.42 -10.60
CA LEU A 181 -12.11 -13.72 -9.50
C LEU A 181 -13.52 -13.18 -9.80
N SER A 182 -14.51 -14.06 -9.76
CA SER A 182 -15.93 -13.71 -9.87
C SER A 182 -16.45 -13.27 -8.50
N PHE A 183 -16.75 -11.98 -8.36
CA PHE A 183 -17.37 -11.45 -7.16
C PHE A 183 -18.90 -11.41 -7.32
N PRO A 184 -19.67 -11.59 -6.22
CA PRO A 184 -21.12 -11.44 -6.27
C PRO A 184 -21.52 -10.03 -6.74
N PRO A 185 -22.67 -9.88 -7.41
CA PRO A 185 -23.21 -8.57 -7.72
C PRO A 185 -23.52 -7.84 -6.41
N ALA A 186 -22.72 -6.82 -6.08
CA ALA A 186 -23.03 -5.94 -4.96
C ALA A 186 -24.13 -4.97 -5.42
N GLY A 187 -25.19 -4.82 -4.62
CA GLY A 187 -26.36 -4.02 -4.97
C GLY A 187 -26.08 -2.55 -5.30
N ASP A 188 -24.92 -2.02 -4.87
CA ASP A 188 -24.56 -0.60 -4.93
C ASP A 188 -23.31 -0.29 -5.77
N THR A 189 -22.72 -1.24 -6.52
CA THR A 189 -21.48 -0.96 -7.28
C THR A 189 -21.57 -1.33 -8.75
N THR A 190 -21.26 -0.37 -9.63
CA THR A 190 -21.12 -0.59 -11.08
C THR A 190 -19.77 -1.21 -11.47
N ILE A 191 -18.82 -1.33 -10.53
CA ILE A 191 -17.46 -1.84 -10.79
C ILE A 191 -17.51 -3.36 -11.04
N THR A 192 -17.05 -3.77 -12.22
CA THR A 192 -16.88 -5.17 -12.60
C THR A 192 -15.71 -5.84 -11.87
N SER A 193 -15.60 -7.17 -11.94
CA SER A 193 -14.44 -7.88 -11.38
C SER A 193 -13.11 -7.46 -12.04
N GLU A 194 -13.15 -7.13 -13.32
CA GLU A 194 -11.98 -6.74 -14.10
C GLU A 194 -11.53 -5.32 -13.73
N GLU A 195 -12.48 -4.38 -13.70
CA GLU A 195 -12.23 -3.01 -13.27
C GLU A 195 -11.72 -2.95 -11.83
N PHE A 196 -12.23 -3.80 -10.93
CA PHE A 196 -11.73 -3.86 -9.55
C PHE A 196 -10.24 -4.23 -9.50
N LEU A 197 -9.81 -5.25 -10.24
CA LEU A 197 -8.40 -5.64 -10.31
C LEU A 197 -7.55 -4.54 -10.96
N GLN A 198 -8.04 -3.92 -12.03
CA GLN A 198 -7.35 -2.82 -12.70
C GLN A 198 -7.13 -1.62 -11.77
N LEU A 199 -8.16 -1.24 -11.00
CA LEU A 199 -8.09 -0.15 -10.02
C LEU A 199 -7.14 -0.50 -8.87
N LEU A 200 -7.18 -1.74 -8.37
CA LEU A 200 -6.29 -2.19 -7.31
C LEU A 200 -4.82 -2.17 -7.74
N VAL A 201 -4.50 -2.64 -8.96
CA VAL A 201 -3.16 -2.56 -9.53
C VAL A 201 -2.73 -1.11 -9.77
N GLN A 202 -3.64 -0.26 -10.27
CA GLN A 202 -3.36 1.16 -10.47
C GLN A 202 -3.05 1.88 -9.15
N ALA A 203 -3.82 1.57 -8.10
CA ALA A 203 -3.59 2.11 -6.78
C ALA A 203 -2.24 1.65 -6.23
N ALA A 204 -1.92 0.36 -6.36
CA ALA A 204 -0.66 -0.22 -5.90
C ALA A 204 0.55 0.41 -6.61
N ASP A 205 0.46 0.67 -7.91
CA ASP A 205 1.56 1.23 -8.69
C ASP A 205 1.94 2.65 -8.24
N ARG A 206 0.97 3.45 -7.83
CA ARG A 206 1.18 4.84 -7.38
C ARG A 206 2.02 4.98 -6.11
N PHE A 207 2.13 3.93 -5.30
CA PHE A 207 2.95 3.93 -4.08
C PHE A 207 4.42 3.62 -4.36
N LEU A 208 4.77 3.07 -5.52
CA LEU A 208 6.15 2.77 -5.88
C LEU A 208 6.76 3.95 -6.65
N VAL A 209 7.67 4.67 -6.02
CA VAL A 209 8.34 5.84 -6.60
C VAL A 209 9.84 5.62 -6.69
N TYR A 210 10.53 6.44 -7.48
CA TYR A 210 11.99 6.43 -7.59
C TYR A 210 12.55 7.72 -7.00
N ARG A 211 13.48 7.61 -6.06
CA ARG A 211 14.12 8.75 -5.38
C ARG A 211 15.62 8.74 -5.66
N ALA A 212 16.18 9.90 -5.98
CA ALA A 212 17.62 10.07 -6.09
C ALA A 212 18.30 9.82 -4.73
N LEU A 213 19.42 9.09 -4.74
CA LEU A 213 20.19 8.83 -3.54
C LEU A 213 20.81 10.12 -2.97
N PRO A 214 20.76 10.34 -1.64
CA PRO A 214 21.48 11.44 -1.00
C PRO A 214 22.98 11.42 -1.35
N LEU A 215 23.59 12.58 -1.56
CA LEU A 215 25.00 12.72 -1.99
C LEU A 215 26.00 12.06 -1.02
N ASP A 216 25.70 12.02 0.29
CA ASP A 216 26.55 11.38 1.31
C ASP A 216 26.48 9.83 1.28
N ASP A 217 25.46 9.24 0.67
CA ASP A 217 25.29 7.78 0.55
C ASP A 217 26.02 7.20 -0.69
N LYS A 218 26.70 8.06 -1.47
CA LYS A 218 27.55 7.65 -2.62
C LYS A 218 28.90 7.08 -2.20
N ALA A 219 29.15 6.94 -0.89
CA ALA A 219 30.45 6.55 -0.34
C ALA A 219 30.67 5.04 -0.13
N ASP A 220 29.74 4.16 -0.53
CA ASP A 220 29.96 2.72 -0.41
C ASP A 220 30.55 2.12 -1.70
N LYS A 221 31.89 2.02 -1.72
CA LYS A 221 32.73 1.58 -2.86
C LYS A 221 32.66 0.07 -3.15
N GLN A 222 31.49 -0.55 -3.08
CA GLN A 222 31.30 -1.96 -3.47
C GLN A 222 30.24 -2.24 -4.54
N ALA A 223 29.52 -1.23 -5.04
CA ALA A 223 28.61 -1.39 -6.18
C ALA A 223 29.33 -1.23 -7.53
N LEU A 224 30.22 -2.17 -7.89
CA LEU A 224 30.96 -2.16 -9.16
C LEU A 224 30.22 -2.82 -10.35
N PHE A 225 28.96 -3.21 -10.20
CA PHE A 225 28.21 -3.87 -11.29
C PHE A 225 26.72 -3.48 -11.32
N SER A 226 26.42 -2.20 -11.57
CA SER A 226 25.11 -1.82 -12.10
C SER A 226 25.21 -0.53 -12.91
N HIS A 227 25.22 -0.66 -14.24
CA HIS A 227 24.98 0.44 -15.15
C HIS A 227 23.46 0.68 -15.26
N ARG A 228 22.84 1.23 -14.21
CA ARG A 228 21.58 2.00 -14.30
C ARG A 228 21.28 2.75 -12.98
N THR A 229 21.60 4.06 -13.05
CA THR A 229 20.98 5.25 -12.43
C THR A 229 21.04 5.45 -10.90
N ASP A 230 21.42 6.67 -10.51
CA ASP A 230 21.52 7.26 -9.16
C ASP A 230 20.22 7.24 -8.30
N ASP A 231 19.18 6.51 -8.73
CA ASP A 231 17.86 6.47 -8.10
C ASP A 231 17.57 5.08 -7.50
N VAL A 232 16.82 5.06 -6.40
CA VAL A 232 16.38 3.84 -5.70
C VAL A 232 14.86 3.80 -5.61
N PRO A 233 14.22 2.63 -5.87
CA PRO A 233 12.80 2.46 -5.63
C PRO A 233 12.49 2.61 -4.14
N VAL A 234 11.45 3.39 -3.83
CA VAL A 234 10.93 3.63 -2.48
C VAL A 234 9.42 3.39 -2.50
N ILE A 235 8.90 2.82 -1.41
CA ILE A 235 7.48 2.63 -1.21
C ILE A 235 6.97 3.76 -0.32
N LEU A 236 6.04 4.56 -0.83
CA LEU A 236 5.32 5.55 -0.03
C LEU A 236 4.34 4.84 0.90
N SER A 237 4.19 5.35 2.12
CA SER A 237 3.20 4.86 3.08
C SER A 237 1.84 5.52 2.90
N ASP A 238 1.86 6.82 2.59
CA ASP A 238 0.68 7.60 2.19
C ASP A 238 0.99 8.39 0.93
N TYR A 239 0.17 8.20 -0.08
CA TYR A 239 0.34 8.82 -1.38
C TYR A 239 0.23 10.34 -1.33
N PHE A 240 -0.66 10.89 -0.50
CA PHE A 240 -0.92 12.34 -0.51
C PHE A 240 0.08 13.14 0.32
N SER A 241 0.57 12.59 1.43
CA SER A 241 1.61 13.23 2.24
C SER A 241 3.03 12.98 1.69
N LEU A 242 3.19 12.04 0.74
CA LEU A 242 4.48 11.60 0.20
C LEU A 242 5.44 11.08 1.28
N GLU A 243 4.89 10.62 2.42
CA GLU A 243 5.66 10.06 3.51
C GLU A 243 6.07 8.61 3.22
N ASP A 244 7.25 8.23 3.70
CA ASP A 244 7.75 6.86 3.69
C ASP A 244 8.04 6.40 5.12
N HIS A 245 7.24 5.43 5.60
CA HIS A 245 7.43 4.74 6.88
C HIS A 245 7.93 3.33 6.63
N THR A 246 9.09 2.98 7.16
CA THR A 246 9.80 1.73 6.88
C THR A 246 8.96 0.51 7.22
N ARG A 247 8.25 0.53 8.36
CA ARG A 247 7.35 -0.56 8.78
C ARG A 247 6.29 -0.85 7.73
N ASP A 248 5.62 0.19 7.22
CA ASP A 248 4.54 0.03 6.27
C ASP A 248 5.04 -0.48 4.93
N ALA A 249 6.18 0.04 4.47
CA ALA A 249 6.84 -0.42 3.27
C ALA A 249 7.21 -1.91 3.37
N LEU A 250 7.70 -2.37 4.51
CA LEU A 250 8.04 -3.78 4.76
C LEU A 250 6.81 -4.70 4.77
N ILE A 251 5.71 -4.26 5.40
CA ILE A 251 4.43 -4.98 5.36
C ILE A 251 3.89 -5.05 3.93
N ALA A 252 3.96 -3.94 3.18
CA ALA A 252 3.41 -3.82 1.85
C ALA A 252 4.27 -4.45 0.74
N LEU A 253 5.58 -4.63 0.96
CA LEU A 253 6.52 -5.10 -0.06
C LEU A 253 6.05 -6.40 -0.75
N PRO A 254 5.62 -7.46 -0.03
CA PRO A 254 5.15 -8.68 -0.67
C PRO A 254 4.00 -8.46 -1.65
N GLY A 255 2.97 -7.72 -1.24
CA GLY A 255 1.79 -7.45 -2.06
C GLY A 255 2.07 -6.50 -3.22
N LEU A 256 2.88 -5.46 -3.01
CA LEU A 256 3.18 -4.49 -4.07
C LEU A 256 4.11 -5.04 -5.14
N THR A 257 5.12 -5.81 -4.74
CA THR A 257 6.24 -6.17 -5.62
C THR A 257 6.23 -7.64 -6.04
N LEU A 258 5.94 -8.58 -5.15
CA LEU A 258 6.03 -10.01 -5.48
C LEU A 258 4.83 -10.47 -6.29
N THR A 259 3.62 -10.06 -5.90
CA THR A 259 2.38 -10.34 -6.67
C THR A 259 2.43 -9.76 -8.09
N THR A 260 3.09 -8.61 -8.26
CA THR A 260 3.27 -7.98 -9.58
C THR A 260 4.57 -8.40 -10.29
N LYS A 261 5.32 -9.37 -9.73
CA LYS A 261 6.58 -9.90 -10.26
C LYS A 261 7.70 -8.86 -10.44
N ARG A 262 7.63 -7.74 -9.71
CA ARG A 262 8.66 -6.69 -9.59
C ARG A 262 9.77 -7.12 -8.61
N PHE A 263 10.40 -8.27 -8.90
CA PHE A 263 11.38 -8.89 -8.02
C PHE A 263 12.68 -8.08 -7.93
N ASP A 264 13.08 -7.40 -8.99
CA ASP A 264 14.27 -6.55 -9.00
C ASP A 264 14.08 -5.32 -8.11
N GLU A 265 12.90 -4.69 -8.15
CA GLU A 265 12.56 -3.59 -7.26
C GLU A 265 12.52 -4.05 -5.80
N ALA A 266 11.90 -5.20 -5.50
CA ALA A 266 11.88 -5.77 -4.15
C ALA A 266 13.31 -6.00 -3.61
N CYS A 267 14.19 -6.57 -4.44
CA CYS A 267 15.60 -6.80 -4.13
C CYS A 267 16.33 -5.49 -3.80
N ARG A 268 16.12 -4.45 -4.61
CA ARG A 268 16.73 -3.12 -4.42
C ARG A 268 16.22 -2.42 -3.17
N ILE A 269 14.92 -2.52 -2.86
CA ILE A 269 14.32 -1.95 -1.64
C ILE A 269 14.92 -2.62 -0.39
N LEU A 270 14.98 -3.96 -0.35
CA LEU A 270 15.56 -4.70 0.78
C LEU A 270 17.02 -4.30 1.01
N ARG A 271 17.85 -4.30 -0.05
CA ARG A 271 19.25 -3.82 0.03
C ARG A 271 19.35 -2.37 0.51
N TYR A 272 18.44 -1.50 0.07
CA TYR A 272 18.46 -0.10 0.48
C TYR A 272 18.16 0.07 1.97
N PHE A 273 17.12 -0.60 2.48
CA PHE A 273 16.82 -0.61 3.92
C PHE A 273 17.96 -1.20 4.75
N ALA A 274 18.65 -2.23 4.24
CA ALA A 274 19.75 -2.88 4.95
C ALA A 274 20.90 -1.91 5.32
N ARG A 275 21.14 -0.88 4.51
CA ARG A 275 22.16 0.16 4.77
C ARG A 275 21.92 0.94 6.06
N TYR A 276 20.67 0.99 6.50
CA TYR A 276 20.25 1.76 7.66
C TYR A 276 20.07 0.91 8.91
N PHE A 277 20.54 -0.34 8.94
CA PHE A 277 20.63 -1.06 10.21
C PHE A 277 21.62 -0.36 11.14
N LYS A 278 21.15 -0.03 12.34
CA LYS A 278 21.98 0.52 13.42
C LYS A 278 21.72 -0.27 14.68
N GLN A 279 22.74 -0.98 15.17
CA GLN A 279 22.63 -1.80 16.38
C GLN A 279 21.43 -2.76 16.34
N GLY A 280 21.24 -3.42 15.19
CA GLY A 280 20.19 -4.40 15.02
C GLY A 280 18.78 -3.83 14.82
N MET A 281 18.62 -2.51 14.82
CA MET A 281 17.34 -1.83 14.59
C MET A 281 17.31 -1.17 13.21
N LEU A 282 16.11 -1.01 12.66
CA LEU A 282 15.84 -0.19 11.49
C LEU A 282 15.10 1.09 11.91
N PRO A 283 15.29 2.21 11.19
CA PRO A 283 14.58 3.43 11.49
C PRO A 283 13.12 3.36 11.03
N ASP A 284 12.23 4.09 11.69
CA ASP A 284 10.80 4.21 11.38
C ASP A 284 10.56 4.91 10.03
N ARG A 285 11.51 5.72 9.54
CA ARG A 285 11.50 6.41 8.25
C ARG A 285 12.88 6.36 7.57
N LEU A 286 12.97 6.68 6.28
CA LEU A 286 14.26 6.87 5.61
C LEU A 286 14.75 8.32 5.72
N PRO A 287 16.07 8.56 5.56
CA PRO A 287 16.59 9.91 5.49
C PRO A 287 16.13 10.62 4.21
N SER A 288 15.94 11.94 4.31
CA SER A 288 15.84 12.85 3.16
C SER A 288 16.88 13.96 3.29
N ALA A 289 17.13 14.71 2.22
CA ALA A 289 18.09 15.82 2.23
C ALA A 289 17.77 16.88 3.29
N GLU A 290 16.47 17.08 3.58
CA GLU A 290 15.98 18.05 4.55
C GLU A 290 15.86 17.46 5.97
N HIS A 291 15.71 16.13 6.08
CA HIS A 291 15.45 15.44 7.33
C HIS A 291 16.41 14.24 7.48
N PRO A 292 17.65 14.44 7.97
CA PRO A 292 18.59 13.35 8.27
C PRO A 292 18.08 12.47 9.41
N LEU A 293 18.60 11.23 9.53
CA LEU A 293 18.22 10.32 10.61
C LEU A 293 18.82 10.74 11.96
N GLU A 294 18.00 10.61 13.00
CA GLU A 294 18.35 10.86 14.40
C GLU A 294 18.11 9.58 15.24
N GLU A 295 18.62 9.55 16.48
CA GLU A 295 18.41 8.40 17.38
C GLU A 295 16.94 8.15 17.73
N ARG A 296 16.08 9.17 17.64
CA ARG A 296 14.63 8.98 17.86
C ARG A 296 13.96 8.18 16.77
N ASP A 297 14.53 8.16 15.56
CA ASP A 297 13.95 7.45 14.42
C ASP A 297 14.09 5.94 14.57
N TYR A 298 14.91 5.42 15.49
CA TYR A 298 15.12 3.99 15.69
C TYR A 298 14.41 3.50 16.95
N ALA A 299 13.14 3.86 17.15
CA ALA A 299 12.40 3.55 18.37
C ALA A 299 11.52 2.28 18.26
N SER A 300 11.19 1.84 17.06
CA SER A 300 10.25 0.73 16.87
C SER A 300 10.78 -0.62 17.37
N VAL A 301 9.89 -1.36 18.05
CA VAL A 301 10.14 -2.74 18.50
C VAL A 301 10.09 -3.75 17.34
N ASP A 302 9.32 -3.46 16.30
CA ASP A 302 8.86 -4.42 15.30
C ASP A 302 9.35 -4.15 13.87
N THR A 303 9.88 -2.97 13.55
CA THR A 303 10.30 -2.61 12.18
C THR A 303 11.39 -3.54 11.67
N ALA A 304 12.40 -3.84 12.48
CA ALA A 304 13.41 -4.83 12.10
C ALA A 304 12.81 -6.24 11.95
N LEU A 305 11.81 -6.62 12.76
CA LEU A 305 11.15 -7.92 12.65
C LEU A 305 10.29 -8.04 11.37
N TRP A 306 9.67 -6.95 10.93
CA TRP A 306 8.99 -6.89 9.62
C TRP A 306 9.97 -7.02 8.45
N TYR A 307 11.26 -6.70 8.64
CA TYR A 307 12.28 -6.97 7.63
C TYR A 307 12.51 -8.48 7.43
N PHE A 308 12.55 -9.27 8.51
CA PHE A 308 12.60 -10.74 8.43
C PHE A 308 11.38 -11.29 7.69
N TYR A 309 10.19 -10.74 7.97
CA TYR A 309 8.95 -11.09 7.28
C TYR A 309 9.05 -10.82 5.77
N ALA A 310 9.40 -9.60 5.37
CA ALA A 310 9.50 -9.22 3.96
C ALA A 310 10.56 -10.06 3.21
N LEU A 311 11.70 -10.33 3.85
CA LEU A 311 12.77 -11.14 3.29
C LEU A 311 12.36 -12.62 3.14
N ASP A 312 11.64 -13.22 4.10
CA ASP A 312 11.09 -14.58 3.96
C ASP A 312 10.17 -14.68 2.73
N TYR A 313 9.25 -13.73 2.58
CA TYR A 313 8.38 -13.66 1.41
C TYR A 313 9.18 -13.57 0.11
N TYR A 314 10.17 -12.68 0.05
CA TYR A 314 11.03 -12.52 -1.11
C TYR A 314 11.76 -13.82 -1.46
N VAL A 315 12.52 -14.38 -0.52
CA VAL A 315 13.36 -15.57 -0.73
C VAL A 315 12.52 -16.80 -1.10
N ARG A 316 11.32 -16.95 -0.51
CA ARG A 316 10.43 -18.07 -0.84
C ARG A 316 9.90 -18.01 -2.26
N VAL A 317 9.59 -16.80 -2.75
CA VAL A 317 9.07 -16.59 -4.11
C VAL A 317 10.18 -16.65 -5.14
N THR A 318 11.30 -15.95 -4.92
CA THR A 318 12.38 -15.81 -5.91
C THR A 318 13.41 -16.93 -5.86
N ARG A 319 13.54 -17.62 -4.72
CA ARG A 319 14.64 -18.57 -4.42
C ARG A 319 16.03 -17.94 -4.54
N ASP A 320 16.11 -16.61 -4.47
CA ASP A 320 17.37 -15.89 -4.41
C ASP A 320 17.95 -15.99 -3.00
N TYR A 321 18.75 -17.02 -2.79
CA TYR A 321 19.48 -17.23 -1.54
C TYR A 321 20.77 -16.40 -1.48
N GLN A 322 21.22 -15.81 -2.60
CA GLN A 322 22.40 -14.96 -2.62
C GLN A 322 22.14 -13.66 -1.85
N ILE A 323 20.96 -13.04 -2.03
CA ILE A 323 20.59 -11.88 -1.23
C ILE A 323 20.41 -12.24 0.26
N LEU A 324 19.94 -13.46 0.56
CA LEU A 324 19.82 -13.89 1.95
C LEU A 324 21.20 -13.93 2.61
N ASP A 325 22.19 -14.54 1.96
CA ASP A 325 23.56 -14.61 2.46
C ASP A 325 24.21 -13.22 2.58
N GLU A 326 23.95 -12.32 1.62
CA GLU A 326 24.39 -10.92 1.65
C GLU A 326 23.85 -10.18 2.89
N LEU A 327 22.56 -10.36 3.19
CA LEU A 327 21.86 -9.64 4.26
C LEU A 327 21.97 -10.32 5.63
N TYR A 328 22.34 -11.60 5.68
CA TYR A 328 22.36 -12.42 6.89
C TYR A 328 23.12 -11.78 8.07
N PRO A 329 24.29 -11.13 7.89
CA PRO A 329 25.01 -10.51 9.00
C PRO A 329 24.19 -9.46 9.76
N HIS A 330 23.37 -8.65 9.06
CA HIS A 330 22.47 -7.67 9.70
C HIS A 330 21.38 -8.35 10.54
N LEU A 331 20.89 -9.50 10.08
CA LEU A 331 19.87 -10.29 10.79
C LEU A 331 20.46 -10.90 12.08
N VAL A 332 21.68 -11.43 12.01
CA VAL A 332 22.42 -11.92 13.18
C VAL A 332 22.66 -10.80 14.18
N GLU A 333 23.08 -9.62 13.72
CA GLU A 333 23.25 -8.44 14.57
C GLU A 333 21.93 -8.06 15.26
N SER A 334 20.83 -8.03 14.52
CA SER A 334 19.48 -7.75 15.04
C SER A 334 19.09 -8.67 16.18
N ILE A 335 19.17 -10.00 15.98
CA ILE A 335 18.89 -10.98 17.05
C ILE A 335 19.77 -10.75 18.28
N ASN A 336 21.07 -10.51 18.09
CA ASN A 336 21.99 -10.28 19.21
C ASN A 336 21.65 -9.02 20.02
N TRP A 337 21.23 -7.94 19.37
CA TRP A 337 20.83 -6.70 20.05
C TRP A 337 19.49 -6.82 20.76
N TYR A 338 18.51 -7.50 20.16
CA TYR A 338 17.25 -7.82 20.85
C TYR A 338 17.51 -8.63 22.12
N ILE A 339 18.43 -9.61 22.09
CA ILE A 339 18.76 -10.42 23.28
C ILE A 339 19.53 -9.62 24.34
N ARG A 340 20.51 -8.82 23.93
CA ARG A 340 21.36 -8.04 24.85
C ARG A 340 20.67 -6.80 25.42
N GLY A 341 19.67 -6.28 24.70
CA GLY A 341 19.03 -5.00 24.96
C GLY A 341 19.54 -3.91 24.01
N THR A 342 18.60 -3.23 23.38
CA THR A 342 18.82 -2.03 22.56
C THR A 342 18.88 -0.78 23.45
N TYR A 343 19.39 0.33 22.92
CA TYR A 343 19.46 1.58 23.69
C TYR A 343 18.09 2.19 24.00
N ASN A 344 17.02 1.78 23.32
CA ASN A 344 15.64 2.23 23.54
C ASN A 344 14.86 1.34 24.53
N GLY A 345 15.54 0.47 25.28
CA GLY A 345 14.91 -0.37 26.30
C GLY A 345 14.09 -1.53 25.73
N ILE A 346 14.32 -1.88 24.46
CA ILE A 346 13.78 -3.09 23.86
C ILE A 346 14.76 -4.22 24.11
N GLN A 347 14.32 -5.27 24.81
CA GLN A 347 15.16 -6.39 25.22
C GLN A 347 14.35 -7.67 25.41
N VAL A 348 14.95 -8.81 25.11
CA VAL A 348 14.42 -10.13 25.49
C VAL A 348 14.64 -10.37 26.97
N ASP A 349 13.57 -10.69 27.68
CA ASP A 349 13.66 -11.14 29.06
C ASP A 349 14.27 -12.56 29.11
N SER A 350 15.44 -12.66 29.73
CA SER A 350 16.19 -13.92 29.80
C SER A 350 15.47 -15.03 30.57
N THR A 351 14.45 -14.70 31.36
CA THR A 351 13.72 -15.68 32.19
C THR A 351 12.66 -16.44 31.41
N ASP A 352 12.07 -15.81 30.38
CA ASP A 352 10.98 -16.40 29.61
C ASP A 352 11.20 -16.35 28.08
N GLY A 353 12.26 -15.71 27.60
CA GLY A 353 12.58 -15.59 26.18
C GLY A 353 11.63 -14.65 25.41
N LEU A 354 10.80 -13.87 26.11
CA LEU A 354 9.84 -12.95 25.51
C LEU A 354 10.43 -11.55 25.34
N LEU A 355 10.09 -10.93 24.22
CA LEU A 355 10.51 -9.58 23.88
C LEU A 355 9.71 -8.54 24.66
N GLN A 356 10.42 -7.74 25.45
CA GLN A 356 9.89 -6.61 26.21
C GLN A 356 10.24 -5.29 25.51
N ALA A 357 9.28 -4.38 25.48
CA ALA A 357 9.43 -3.02 24.98
C ALA A 357 8.89 -2.04 26.02
N PHE A 358 9.79 -1.27 26.63
CA PHE A 358 9.43 -0.25 27.60
C PHE A 358 10.27 1.01 27.43
N GLN A 359 9.62 2.09 26.99
CA GLN A 359 10.21 3.42 27.01
C GLN A 359 9.13 4.45 27.39
N PRO A 360 9.24 5.10 28.56
CA PRO A 360 8.25 6.06 29.01
C PRO A 360 8.00 7.17 27.98
N GLY A 361 6.73 7.39 27.65
CA GLY A 361 6.30 8.44 26.74
C GLY A 361 6.45 8.12 25.24
N LYS A 362 6.85 6.91 24.86
CA LYS A 362 6.98 6.51 23.45
C LYS A 362 6.05 5.37 23.08
N ALA A 363 5.47 5.43 21.88
CA ALA A 363 4.71 4.33 21.30
C ALA A 363 5.60 3.51 20.36
N LEU A 364 6.03 2.33 20.81
CA LEU A 364 7.07 1.53 20.12
C LEU A 364 6.51 0.49 19.14
N THR A 365 5.21 0.20 19.19
CA THR A 365 4.53 -0.82 18.36
C THR A 365 3.91 -0.20 17.09
N TRP A 366 3.26 -1.00 16.24
CA TRP A 366 2.55 -0.47 15.08
C TRP A 366 1.29 0.35 15.44
N MET A 367 0.67 0.11 16.60
CA MET A 367 -0.41 0.95 17.14
C MET A 367 0.21 2.13 17.88
N ASN A 368 0.75 3.09 17.13
CA ASN A 368 1.58 4.19 17.67
C ASN A 368 0.91 5.58 17.67
N ALA A 369 -0.42 5.64 17.63
CA ALA A 369 -1.13 6.91 17.67
C ALA A 369 -0.83 7.72 18.95
N SER A 370 -0.60 9.02 18.79
CA SER A 370 -0.29 9.96 19.87
C SER A 370 -1.00 11.30 19.69
N VAL A 371 -1.44 11.93 20.77
CA VAL A 371 -1.95 13.31 20.79
C VAL A 371 -0.98 14.17 21.60
N ASP A 372 -0.51 15.28 21.03
CA ASP A 372 0.47 16.19 21.66
C ASP A 372 1.73 15.48 22.18
N GLY A 373 2.18 14.44 21.47
CA GLY A 373 3.34 13.61 21.84
C GLY A 373 3.08 12.60 22.96
N ILE A 374 1.83 12.47 23.43
CA ILE A 374 1.42 11.48 24.43
C ILE A 374 0.77 10.30 23.70
N PRO A 375 1.31 9.07 23.84
CA PRO A 375 0.69 7.87 23.28
C PRO A 375 -0.76 7.69 23.77
N ILE A 376 -1.68 7.43 22.84
CA ILE A 376 -3.12 7.20 23.15
C ILE A 376 -3.31 5.79 23.75
N THR A 377 -2.63 4.79 23.19
CA THR A 377 -2.69 3.39 23.62
C THR A 377 -1.28 2.85 23.81
N PRO A 378 -0.55 3.26 24.87
CA PRO A 378 0.80 2.78 25.09
C PRO A 378 0.79 1.30 25.44
N ARG A 379 1.44 0.48 24.60
CA ARG A 379 1.58 -0.97 24.78
C ARG A 379 2.92 -1.31 25.40
N TYR A 380 3.09 -0.86 26.63
CA TYR A 380 4.28 -1.07 27.45
C TYR A 380 4.30 -2.47 28.05
N GLY A 381 5.47 -3.12 28.08
CA GLY A 381 5.62 -4.48 28.59
C GLY A 381 5.99 -5.42 27.47
N LYS A 382 5.27 -6.53 27.30
CA LYS A 382 5.48 -7.53 26.24
C LYS A 382 4.25 -7.56 25.33
N PRO A 383 4.23 -6.81 24.21
CA PRO A 383 3.12 -6.82 23.26
C PRO A 383 3.01 -8.17 22.54
N VAL A 384 1.78 -8.65 22.35
CA VAL A 384 1.50 -9.98 21.79
C VAL A 384 2.07 -10.18 20.39
N GLU A 385 1.94 -9.20 19.50
CA GLU A 385 2.39 -9.28 18.12
C GLU A 385 3.89 -9.07 17.94
N ALA A 386 4.51 -8.25 18.79
CA ALA A 386 5.97 -8.11 18.82
C ALA A 386 6.63 -9.45 19.15
N ASN A 387 6.03 -10.19 20.10
CA ASN A 387 6.47 -11.54 20.45
C ASN A 387 6.17 -12.56 19.35
N ALA A 388 5.03 -12.46 18.67
CA ALA A 388 4.72 -13.27 17.49
C ALA A 388 5.77 -13.11 16.39
N LEU A 389 6.12 -11.86 16.06
CA LEU A 389 7.16 -11.51 15.09
C LEU A 389 8.56 -11.95 15.56
N TRP A 390 8.85 -11.84 16.86
CA TRP A 390 10.12 -12.30 17.44
C TRP A 390 10.33 -13.80 17.28
N TYR A 391 9.35 -14.61 17.67
CA TYR A 391 9.38 -16.06 17.46
C TYR A 391 9.50 -16.42 15.98
N HIS A 392 8.79 -15.69 15.11
CA HIS A 392 8.89 -15.86 13.66
C HIS A 392 10.31 -15.60 13.17
N ALA A 393 10.95 -14.51 13.59
CA ALA A 393 12.34 -14.20 13.25
C ALA A 393 13.32 -15.28 13.76
N LEU A 394 13.16 -15.77 14.99
CA LEU A 394 13.98 -16.88 15.52
C LEU A 394 13.80 -18.17 14.70
N SER A 395 12.57 -18.47 14.31
CA SER A 395 12.25 -19.65 13.48
C SER A 395 12.88 -19.55 12.09
N LEU A 396 12.85 -18.36 11.48
CA LEU A 396 13.51 -18.10 10.20
C LEU A 396 15.04 -18.20 10.32
N MET A 397 15.62 -17.66 11.40
CA MET A 397 17.06 -17.76 11.64
C MET A 397 17.51 -19.21 11.85
N HIS A 398 16.68 -20.04 12.48
CA HIS A 398 16.92 -21.49 12.55
C HIS A 398 16.92 -22.12 11.15
N GLU A 399 15.90 -21.87 10.32
CA GLU A 399 15.83 -22.41 8.94
C GLU A 399 17.01 -21.95 8.07
N TRP A 400 17.33 -20.66 8.10
CA TRP A 400 18.39 -20.08 7.28
C TRP A 400 19.79 -20.50 7.73
N SER A 401 20.04 -20.64 9.05
CA SER A 401 21.32 -21.16 9.55
C SER A 401 21.53 -22.63 9.20
N GLN A 402 20.47 -23.46 9.22
CA GLN A 402 20.58 -24.87 8.78
C GLN A 402 21.01 -24.96 7.33
N ARG A 403 20.43 -24.11 6.47
CA ARG A 403 20.81 -24.03 5.06
C ARG A 403 22.28 -23.63 4.89
N GLN A 404 22.74 -22.58 5.57
CA GLN A 404 24.13 -22.13 5.48
C GLN A 404 25.13 -23.21 5.91
N GLN A 405 24.80 -23.98 6.95
CA GLN A 405 25.65 -25.11 7.39
C GLN A 405 25.75 -26.23 6.34
N GLN A 406 24.68 -26.51 5.61
CA GLN A 406 24.68 -27.54 4.57
C GLN A 406 25.52 -27.15 3.34
N GLU A 407 25.61 -25.86 3.03
CA GLU A 407 26.28 -25.35 1.83
C GLU A 407 27.79 -25.12 2.00
N SER A 408 28.39 -25.55 3.13
CA SER A 408 29.84 -25.47 3.44
C SER A 408 30.44 -24.06 3.46
N SER A 409 29.59 -23.03 3.55
CA SER A 409 30.00 -21.63 3.68
C SER A 409 30.37 -21.29 5.13
N ILE A 410 31.23 -20.26 5.28
CA ILE A 410 31.57 -19.67 6.57
C ILE A 410 30.28 -19.32 7.32
N SER A 411 30.08 -19.90 8.50
CA SER A 411 28.96 -19.57 9.38
C SER A 411 29.16 -18.16 9.92
N ASN A 412 28.38 -17.21 9.40
CA ASN A 412 28.24 -15.88 9.98
C ASN A 412 27.14 -15.96 11.03
N GLY A 413 27.45 -16.20 12.31
CA GLY A 413 26.47 -16.16 13.39
C GLY A 413 26.45 -17.39 14.30
N HIS A 414 25.30 -17.66 14.92
CA HIS A 414 25.15 -18.79 15.84
C HIS A 414 24.79 -20.08 15.12
N ALA A 415 25.03 -21.23 15.77
CA ALA A 415 24.58 -22.52 15.26
C ALA A 415 23.03 -22.59 15.23
N PRO A 416 22.42 -23.38 14.34
CA PRO A 416 20.96 -23.52 14.27
C PRO A 416 20.30 -23.94 15.59
N SER A 417 21.01 -24.72 16.41
CA SER A 417 20.52 -25.13 17.73
C SER A 417 20.28 -23.94 18.66
N TYR A 418 21.11 -22.89 18.57
CA TYR A 418 20.94 -21.68 19.38
C TYR A 418 19.60 -21.01 19.09
N TYR A 419 19.28 -20.77 17.80
CA TYR A 419 18.02 -20.17 17.40
C TYR A 419 16.83 -21.07 17.74
N GLN A 420 17.00 -22.39 17.62
CA GLN A 420 15.97 -23.36 18.00
C GLN A 420 15.65 -23.32 19.50
N GLU A 421 16.66 -23.25 20.36
CA GLU A 421 16.51 -23.15 21.82
C GLU A 421 15.79 -21.86 22.21
N GLN A 422 16.19 -20.72 21.63
CA GLN A 422 15.51 -19.44 21.88
C GLN A 422 14.05 -19.46 21.40
N ALA A 423 13.78 -20.04 20.22
CA ALA A 423 12.42 -20.17 19.70
C ALA A 423 11.55 -21.08 20.58
N ALA A 424 12.12 -22.18 21.08
CA ALA A 424 11.42 -23.11 21.97
C ALA A 424 11.05 -22.45 23.30
N LEU A 425 12.00 -21.73 23.93
CA LEU A 425 11.77 -20.98 25.17
C LEU A 425 10.67 -19.92 24.98
N CYS A 426 10.79 -19.11 23.93
CA CYS A 426 9.79 -18.10 23.60
C CYS A 426 8.41 -18.73 23.38
N LYS A 427 8.31 -19.83 22.63
CA LYS A 427 7.03 -20.50 22.36
C LYS A 427 6.38 -21.05 23.63
N GLU A 428 7.15 -21.73 24.47
CA GLU A 428 6.65 -22.34 25.70
C GLU A 428 6.05 -21.26 26.62
N HIS A 429 6.82 -20.23 26.94
CA HIS A 429 6.36 -19.18 27.83
C HIS A 429 5.32 -18.27 27.19
N PHE A 430 5.35 -18.06 25.87
CA PHE A 430 4.28 -17.32 25.21
C PHE A 430 2.92 -17.97 25.46
N GLN A 431 2.80 -19.28 25.23
CA GLN A 431 1.54 -19.99 25.44
C GLN A 431 1.13 -20.02 26.92
N GLN A 432 2.08 -20.12 27.84
CA GLN A 432 1.80 -20.10 29.28
C GLN A 432 1.35 -18.73 29.80
N ARG A 433 1.98 -17.65 29.31
CA ARG A 433 1.84 -16.30 29.90
C ARG A 433 0.81 -15.43 29.20
N PHE A 434 0.67 -15.54 27.88
CA PHE A 434 -0.31 -14.75 27.12
C PHE A 434 -1.72 -15.34 27.15
N TRP A 435 -1.90 -16.60 27.56
CA TRP A 435 -3.23 -17.21 27.56
C TRP A 435 -4.14 -16.61 28.65
N TYR A 436 -5.18 -15.89 28.23
CA TYR A 436 -6.21 -15.38 29.11
C TYR A 436 -7.38 -16.37 29.19
N ALA A 437 -7.33 -17.23 30.21
CA ALA A 437 -8.26 -18.36 30.33
C ALA A 437 -9.74 -17.96 30.47
N GLU A 438 -10.05 -16.84 31.13
CA GLU A 438 -11.44 -16.40 31.31
C GLU A 438 -12.07 -15.89 30.00
N GLY A 439 -11.27 -15.26 29.14
CA GLY A 439 -11.70 -14.79 27.83
C GLY A 439 -11.59 -15.82 26.71
N GLY A 440 -10.71 -16.81 26.85
CA GLY A 440 -10.42 -17.79 25.80
C GLY A 440 -9.60 -17.23 24.63
N TYR A 441 -8.85 -16.16 24.87
CA TYR A 441 -7.99 -15.49 23.89
C TYR A 441 -6.66 -15.05 24.53
N LEU A 442 -5.82 -14.29 23.80
CA LEU A 442 -4.54 -13.82 24.33
C LEU A 442 -4.64 -12.43 24.97
N TYR A 443 -3.95 -12.21 26.09
CA TYR A 443 -3.67 -10.85 26.57
C TYR A 443 -3.04 -10.04 25.43
N ASP A 444 -3.44 -8.78 25.29
CA ASP A 444 -2.88 -7.93 24.24
C ASP A 444 -1.43 -7.51 24.57
N THR A 445 -1.17 -7.26 25.86
CA THR A 445 0.15 -6.94 26.40
C THR A 445 0.25 -7.51 27.82
N ILE A 446 1.37 -8.14 28.16
CA ILE A 446 1.65 -8.62 29.54
C ILE A 446 2.80 -7.83 30.16
N ASP A 447 2.96 -7.90 31.49
CA ASP A 447 4.01 -7.19 32.24
C ASP A 447 4.01 -5.67 32.01
N GLY A 448 2.82 -5.10 31.75
CA GLY A 448 2.64 -3.66 31.62
C GLY A 448 2.63 -2.95 32.97
N PRO A 449 2.77 -1.60 33.00
CA PRO A 449 2.75 -0.83 34.25
C PRO A 449 1.49 -1.01 35.11
N GLY A 450 0.36 -1.35 34.47
CA GLY A 450 -0.92 -1.64 35.12
C GLY A 450 -1.22 -3.14 35.27
N GLY A 451 -0.26 -4.02 34.98
CA GLY A 451 -0.49 -5.47 34.85
C GLY A 451 -0.80 -5.89 33.40
N ASP A 452 -1.45 -7.04 33.26
CA ASP A 452 -1.74 -7.65 31.96
C ASP A 452 -3.03 -7.06 31.35
N ASP A 453 -2.95 -6.62 30.09
CA ASP A 453 -4.08 -6.06 29.34
C ASP A 453 -4.91 -7.17 28.69
N HIS A 454 -6.12 -7.37 29.21
CA HIS A 454 -7.07 -8.38 28.73
C HIS A 454 -8.03 -7.85 27.65
N SER A 455 -7.80 -6.64 27.12
CA SER A 455 -8.60 -6.09 26.03
C SER A 455 -8.51 -6.97 24.78
N LEU A 456 -9.65 -7.37 24.21
CA LEU A 456 -9.70 -8.13 22.96
C LEU A 456 -9.37 -7.21 21.78
N ARG A 457 -8.11 -7.27 21.32
CA ARG A 457 -7.57 -6.50 20.20
C ARG A 457 -7.14 -7.39 19.04
N PRO A 458 -7.01 -6.86 17.81
CA PRO A 458 -6.68 -7.68 16.66
C PRO A 458 -5.19 -8.06 16.59
N ASN A 459 -4.33 -7.51 17.46
CA ASN A 459 -2.88 -7.77 17.45
C ASN A 459 -2.54 -9.27 17.56
N GLN A 460 -3.32 -10.03 18.34
CA GLN A 460 -3.16 -11.48 18.47
C GLN A 460 -3.24 -12.22 17.12
N LEU A 461 -3.91 -11.64 16.11
CA LEU A 461 -4.04 -12.22 14.78
C LEU A 461 -2.68 -12.50 14.13
N LEU A 462 -1.66 -11.71 14.43
CA LEU A 462 -0.30 -11.94 13.93
C LEU A 462 0.33 -13.22 14.52
N ALA A 463 -0.05 -13.63 15.73
CA ALA A 463 0.35 -14.93 16.28
C ALA A 463 -0.29 -16.12 15.53
N LEU A 464 -1.37 -15.86 14.78
CA LEU A 464 -2.10 -16.88 14.01
C LEU A 464 -1.71 -16.90 12.52
N SER A 465 -1.36 -15.74 11.95
CA SER A 465 -1.19 -15.55 10.50
C SER A 465 0.22 -15.81 9.99
N LEU A 466 1.25 -15.66 10.84
CA LEU A 466 2.64 -15.86 10.45
C LEU A 466 2.93 -17.33 10.09
N ARG A 467 3.86 -17.54 9.14
CA ARG A 467 4.25 -18.87 8.62
C ARG A 467 4.60 -19.84 9.75
N HIS A 468 5.38 -19.36 10.71
CA HIS A 468 5.72 -20.10 11.92
C HIS A 468 4.82 -19.63 13.07
N SER A 469 3.78 -20.41 13.38
CA SER A 469 2.90 -20.16 14.52
C SER A 469 3.50 -20.68 15.82
N MET A 470 3.35 -19.87 16.88
CA MET A 470 3.68 -20.22 18.27
C MET A 470 2.52 -20.87 19.02
N LEU A 471 1.31 -20.81 18.46
CA LEU A 471 0.10 -21.38 19.05
C LEU A 471 -0.17 -22.78 18.50
N ASP A 472 -0.66 -23.65 19.37
CA ASP A 472 -1.21 -24.94 18.99
C ASP A 472 -2.56 -24.79 18.25
N THR A 473 -2.88 -25.74 17.37
CA THR A 473 -4.02 -25.65 16.42
C THR A 473 -5.37 -25.36 17.11
N GLU A 474 -5.61 -25.93 18.28
CA GLU A 474 -6.87 -25.74 19.01
C GLU A 474 -7.03 -24.30 19.51
N LEU A 475 -5.98 -23.73 20.11
CA LEU A 475 -5.97 -22.33 20.57
C LEU A 475 -6.19 -21.37 19.41
N ARG A 476 -5.52 -21.61 18.27
CA ARG A 476 -5.65 -20.79 17.06
C ARG A 476 -7.09 -20.70 16.59
N ARG A 477 -7.82 -21.83 16.60
CA ARG A 477 -9.23 -21.87 16.18
C ARG A 477 -10.12 -21.04 17.11
N THR A 478 -10.00 -21.24 18.42
CA THR A 478 -10.79 -20.51 19.42
C THR A 478 -10.55 -19.00 19.30
N ILE A 479 -9.29 -18.58 19.21
CA ILE A 479 -8.92 -17.17 19.05
C ILE A 479 -9.49 -16.60 17.75
N PHE A 480 -9.35 -17.32 16.63
CA PHE A 480 -9.83 -16.86 15.33
C PHE A 480 -11.36 -16.68 15.29
N GLU A 481 -12.11 -17.58 15.92
CA GLU A 481 -13.57 -17.48 16.04
C GLU A 481 -13.97 -16.21 16.82
N LEU A 482 -13.29 -15.90 17.92
CA LEU A 482 -13.54 -14.69 18.72
C LEU A 482 -13.15 -13.40 17.97
N VAL A 483 -11.98 -13.36 17.31
CA VAL A 483 -11.57 -12.22 16.46
C VAL A 483 -12.60 -12.00 15.36
N THR A 484 -13.05 -13.07 14.71
CA THR A 484 -14.10 -13.00 13.68
C THR A 484 -15.40 -12.42 14.24
N GLN A 485 -15.84 -12.91 15.40
CA GLN A 485 -17.13 -12.52 15.98
C GLN A 485 -17.13 -11.05 16.45
N HIS A 486 -16.05 -10.60 17.07
CA HIS A 486 -16.03 -9.32 17.78
C HIS A 486 -15.31 -8.20 17.01
N LEU A 487 -14.31 -8.54 16.20
CA LEU A 487 -13.43 -7.55 15.56
C LEU A 487 -13.66 -7.41 14.06
N LEU A 488 -14.14 -8.44 13.35
CA LEU A 488 -14.41 -8.32 11.91
C LEU A 488 -15.51 -7.28 11.64
N ALA A 489 -15.18 -6.36 10.73
CA ALA A 489 -16.05 -5.34 10.17
C ALA A 489 -16.04 -5.46 8.64
N PRO A 490 -16.98 -4.82 7.91
CA PRO A 490 -17.11 -5.01 6.46
C PRO A 490 -15.84 -4.76 5.65
N VAL A 491 -15.01 -3.79 6.05
CA VAL A 491 -13.81 -3.35 5.34
C VAL A 491 -12.54 -3.40 6.22
N GLY A 492 -12.49 -4.26 7.23
CA GLY A 492 -11.31 -4.39 8.09
C GLY A 492 -11.58 -5.02 9.44
N LEU A 493 -10.61 -4.88 10.35
CA LEU A 493 -10.71 -5.33 11.74
C LEU A 493 -10.75 -4.13 12.68
N ARG A 494 -11.70 -4.14 13.65
CA ARG A 494 -11.78 -3.15 14.72
C ARG A 494 -10.50 -3.17 15.57
N ALA A 495 -10.04 -1.98 15.98
CA ALA A 495 -8.88 -1.78 16.84
C ALA A 495 -9.00 -2.44 18.22
N ILE A 496 -10.24 -2.60 18.69
CA ILE A 496 -10.62 -3.18 19.99
C ILE A 496 -12.07 -3.69 19.93
N ALA A 497 -12.41 -4.70 20.74
CA ALA A 497 -13.77 -5.19 20.83
C ALA A 497 -14.71 -4.13 21.42
N PRO A 498 -15.96 -4.02 20.94
CA PRO A 498 -16.89 -2.98 21.41
C PRO A 498 -17.15 -2.97 22.91
N GLN A 499 -17.20 -4.15 23.54
CA GLN A 499 -17.40 -4.27 24.99
C GLN A 499 -16.21 -3.71 25.80
N ASP A 500 -14.99 -3.92 25.32
CA ASP A 500 -13.77 -3.44 26.00
C ASP A 500 -13.57 -1.94 25.74
N HIS A 501 -13.96 -1.45 24.56
CA HIS A 501 -13.99 -0.01 24.27
C HIS A 501 -14.85 0.75 25.28
N LEU A 502 -16.03 0.22 25.62
CA LEU A 502 -16.92 0.83 26.62
C LEU A 502 -16.31 0.82 28.03
N ALA A 503 -15.59 -0.25 28.40
CA ALA A 503 -14.92 -0.34 29.69
C ALA A 503 -13.79 0.70 29.83
N THR A 504 -13.00 0.93 28.77
CA THR A 504 -11.92 1.93 28.77
C THR A 504 -12.41 3.37 28.89
N LYS A 505 -13.65 3.66 28.48
CA LYS A 505 -14.29 4.99 28.60
C LYS A 505 -14.87 5.28 29.99
N GLY A 506 -14.90 4.28 30.88
CA GLY A 506 -15.61 4.33 32.16
C GLY A 506 -15.02 5.24 33.25
N GLU A 507 -13.83 5.84 33.07
CA GLU A 507 -13.19 6.61 34.15
C GLU A 507 -12.84 8.06 33.79
N HIS A 508 -12.49 8.42 32.55
CA HIS A 508 -12.20 9.81 32.18
C HIS A 508 -12.56 10.14 30.72
N HIS A 509 -13.44 11.13 30.53
CA HIS A 509 -13.80 11.89 29.30
C HIS A 509 -15.21 11.68 28.72
N HIS A 510 -16.00 12.75 28.75
CA HIS A 510 -17.36 12.86 28.21
C HIS A 510 -17.45 13.39 26.76
N GLN A 511 -16.36 13.44 25.98
CA GLN A 511 -16.39 14.16 24.69
C GLN A 511 -15.62 13.54 23.50
N SER A 512 -15.20 12.28 23.53
CA SER A 512 -14.64 11.60 22.33
C SER A 512 -15.56 10.48 21.80
N THR A 513 -15.81 10.54 20.49
CA THR A 513 -16.80 9.82 19.67
C THR A 513 -17.02 8.34 20.04
N GLU A 514 -18.28 7.87 20.01
CA GLU A 514 -18.70 6.47 20.24
C GLU A 514 -18.08 5.43 19.28
N GLN A 515 -17.27 5.87 18.32
CA GLN A 515 -16.76 5.08 17.21
C GLN A 515 -15.51 4.28 17.58
N ILE A 516 -15.33 3.15 16.89
CA ILE A 516 -14.17 2.27 17.00
C ILE A 516 -13.49 2.26 15.63
N GLU A 517 -12.21 2.54 15.61
CA GLU A 517 -11.34 2.49 14.44
C GLU A 517 -11.32 1.08 13.81
N VAL A 518 -11.38 1.01 12.48
CA VAL A 518 -11.27 -0.24 11.70
C VAL A 518 -10.06 -0.16 10.78
N PHE A 519 -9.17 -1.16 10.83
CA PHE A 519 -7.97 -1.24 9.99
C PHE A 519 -8.15 -2.21 8.82
N PRO A 520 -8.14 -1.74 7.55
CA PRO A 520 -8.32 -2.61 6.39
C PRO A 520 -7.17 -3.57 6.12
N TRP A 521 -5.91 -3.15 6.38
CA TRP A 521 -4.74 -3.98 6.08
C TRP A 521 -4.74 -5.32 6.84
N LEU A 522 -5.41 -5.38 8.01
CA LEU A 522 -5.54 -6.60 8.81
C LEU A 522 -6.38 -7.70 8.14
N ILE A 523 -7.08 -7.41 7.04
CA ILE A 523 -7.76 -8.42 6.22
C ILE A 523 -6.75 -9.44 5.67
N GLY A 524 -5.53 -9.05 5.34
CA GLY A 524 -4.51 -9.97 4.86
C GLY A 524 -4.11 -11.00 5.92
N PRO A 525 -3.62 -10.59 7.11
CA PRO A 525 -3.38 -11.49 8.23
C PRO A 525 -4.62 -12.32 8.63
N TYR A 526 -5.82 -11.76 8.53
CA TYR A 526 -7.07 -12.48 8.81
C TYR A 526 -7.26 -13.68 7.88
N ILE A 527 -7.06 -13.46 6.59
CA ILE A 527 -7.21 -14.50 5.57
C ILE A 527 -6.09 -15.54 5.68
N ASP A 528 -4.85 -15.12 5.96
CA ASP A 528 -3.74 -16.05 6.19
C ASP A 528 -4.01 -16.96 7.40
N ALA A 529 -4.50 -16.40 8.51
CA ALA A 529 -4.88 -17.16 9.69
C ALA A 529 -6.01 -18.16 9.36
N MET A 530 -7.06 -17.72 8.68
CA MET A 530 -8.18 -18.56 8.25
C MET A 530 -7.71 -19.75 7.44
N LEU A 531 -6.92 -19.51 6.39
CA LEU A 531 -6.44 -20.53 5.48
C LEU A 531 -5.47 -21.50 6.18
N SER A 532 -4.57 -20.98 7.03
CA SER A 532 -3.63 -21.81 7.77
C SER A 532 -4.33 -22.75 8.78
N ILE A 533 -5.39 -22.29 9.45
CA ILE A 533 -6.20 -23.13 10.34
C ILE A 533 -6.89 -24.24 9.55
N GLN A 534 -7.44 -23.93 8.38
CA GLN A 534 -8.10 -24.93 7.54
C GLN A 534 -7.13 -26.00 7.01
N ASP A 535 -5.95 -25.59 6.55
CA ASP A 535 -4.94 -26.49 6.01
C ASP A 535 -4.38 -27.44 7.10
N SER A 536 -4.56 -27.13 8.39
CA SER A 536 -4.12 -27.95 9.53
C SER A 536 -5.10 -29.06 9.96
N LEU A 537 -6.30 -29.14 9.37
CA LEU A 537 -7.31 -30.15 9.72
C LEU A 537 -6.99 -31.53 9.08
N PRO A 538 -7.07 -32.65 9.81
CA PRO A 538 -6.81 -33.99 9.25
C PRO A 538 -7.82 -34.37 8.16
N ALA A 539 -7.34 -34.89 7.03
CA ALA A 539 -8.17 -35.35 5.90
C ALA A 539 -9.15 -36.50 6.24
N HIS A 540 -9.00 -37.15 7.39
CA HIS A 540 -9.82 -38.31 7.79
C HIS A 540 -11.09 -37.94 8.58
N THR A 541 -11.17 -36.74 9.16
CA THR A 541 -12.43 -36.21 9.73
C THR A 541 -13.38 -35.73 8.63
N THR A 542 -12.86 -35.56 7.42
CA THR A 542 -13.55 -35.09 6.22
C THR A 542 -14.26 -36.20 5.43
N SER A 543 -14.32 -37.45 5.90
CA SER A 543 -14.82 -38.56 5.06
C SER A 543 -16.02 -39.34 5.61
N ARG A 544 -16.57 -39.00 6.78
CA ARG A 544 -17.82 -39.62 7.28
C ARG A 544 -18.90 -38.67 7.78
N GLN A 545 -18.61 -37.37 7.88
CA GLN A 545 -19.62 -36.31 8.07
C GLN A 545 -19.61 -35.24 6.99
N ALA A 546 -18.61 -35.24 6.09
CA ALA A 546 -18.68 -34.46 4.84
C ALA A 546 -19.51 -35.24 3.80
N SER A 547 -20.80 -35.39 4.11
CA SER A 547 -21.76 -35.26 3.02
C SER A 547 -21.83 -33.75 2.79
N GLU A 548 -21.44 -33.31 1.58
CA GLU A 548 -21.55 -31.94 1.05
C GLU A 548 -20.35 -31.00 1.29
N ASN A 549 -19.99 -30.26 0.23
CA ASN A 549 -18.80 -29.42 0.02
C ASN A 549 -18.62 -28.19 0.96
N GLY A 550 -19.28 -28.14 2.13
CA GLY A 550 -19.61 -26.88 2.80
C GLY A 550 -18.47 -26.07 3.44
N GLN A 551 -17.40 -26.68 3.95
CA GLN A 551 -16.46 -25.93 4.82
C GLN A 551 -15.32 -25.19 4.08
N LYS A 552 -14.84 -25.75 2.96
CA LYS A 552 -13.91 -25.03 2.05
C LYS A 552 -14.65 -24.01 1.19
N ASP A 553 -15.90 -24.32 0.80
CA ASP A 553 -16.76 -23.37 0.10
C ASP A 553 -17.08 -22.15 1.00
N ASP A 554 -17.27 -22.33 2.32
CA ASP A 554 -17.55 -21.22 3.25
C ASP A 554 -16.40 -20.20 3.36
N SER A 555 -15.15 -20.64 3.53
CA SER A 555 -13.99 -19.72 3.58
C SER A 555 -13.75 -18.99 2.27
N TRP A 556 -13.93 -19.69 1.14
CA TRP A 556 -13.78 -19.08 -0.17
C TRP A 556 -14.84 -17.99 -0.36
N GLN A 557 -16.11 -18.33 -0.12
CA GLN A 557 -17.22 -17.38 -0.22
C GLN A 557 -17.06 -16.20 0.72
N ARG A 558 -16.63 -16.43 1.97
CA ARG A 558 -16.33 -15.38 2.94
C ARG A 558 -15.23 -14.44 2.44
N THR A 559 -14.13 -14.99 1.93
CA THR A 559 -13.02 -14.17 1.42
C THR A 559 -13.45 -13.32 0.22
N ILE A 560 -14.20 -13.92 -0.71
CA ILE A 560 -14.78 -13.23 -1.86
C ILE A 560 -15.73 -12.11 -1.43
N ALA A 561 -16.56 -12.35 -0.39
CA ALA A 561 -17.46 -11.34 0.15
C ALA A 561 -16.70 -10.16 0.79
N ILE A 562 -15.63 -10.44 1.53
CA ILE A 562 -14.76 -9.41 2.12
C ILE A 562 -14.13 -8.55 1.02
N LEU A 563 -13.51 -9.15 0.00
CA LEU A 563 -12.93 -8.41 -1.12
C LEU A 563 -13.99 -7.59 -1.88
N ALA A 564 -15.18 -8.15 -2.08
CA ALA A 564 -16.28 -7.46 -2.75
C ALA A 564 -16.73 -6.20 -1.99
N ALA A 565 -16.65 -6.19 -0.65
CA ALA A 565 -16.99 -5.02 0.16
C ALA A 565 -16.10 -3.80 -0.12
N PHE A 566 -14.85 -4.02 -0.57
CA PHE A 566 -13.94 -2.94 -0.94
C PHE A 566 -14.26 -2.27 -2.27
N ARG A 567 -15.11 -2.84 -3.13
CA ARG A 567 -15.47 -2.25 -4.44
C ARG A 567 -16.01 -0.84 -4.30
N ALA A 568 -16.88 -0.59 -3.33
CA ALA A 568 -17.45 0.73 -3.11
C ALA A 568 -16.38 1.78 -2.72
N GLN A 569 -15.34 1.36 -2.00
CA GLN A 569 -14.29 2.25 -1.51
C GLN A 569 -13.44 2.85 -2.65
N PHE A 570 -13.26 2.11 -3.76
CA PHE A 570 -12.55 2.63 -4.93
C PHE A 570 -13.29 3.78 -5.64
N ASN A 571 -14.61 3.93 -5.42
CA ASN A 571 -15.40 5.02 -5.98
C ASN A 571 -15.52 6.25 -5.04
N THR A 572 -15.01 6.16 -3.82
CA THR A 572 -15.18 7.22 -2.82
C THR A 572 -13.91 8.06 -2.68
N GLY A 573 -13.96 9.33 -3.09
CA GLY A 573 -13.12 10.45 -2.62
C GLY A 573 -11.59 10.41 -2.82
N LEU A 574 -10.98 9.25 -3.03
CA LEU A 574 -9.55 8.99 -2.85
C LEU A 574 -8.85 8.59 -4.14
N LEU A 575 -9.37 9.00 -5.31
CA LEU A 575 -8.79 8.67 -6.63
C LEU A 575 -8.57 7.15 -6.85
N GLY A 576 -9.48 6.32 -6.32
CA GLY A 576 -9.33 4.87 -6.39
C GLY A 576 -8.31 4.30 -5.41
N MET A 577 -8.14 4.92 -4.23
CA MET A 577 -7.31 4.41 -3.14
C MET A 577 -8.16 4.07 -1.93
N ILE A 578 -7.56 3.33 -0.98
CA ILE A 578 -8.20 2.91 0.27
C ILE A 578 -7.42 3.52 1.43
N GLY A 579 -8.14 4.11 2.40
CA GLY A 579 -7.54 4.67 3.61
C GLY A 579 -6.92 3.63 4.54
N GLU A 580 -6.18 4.09 5.53
CA GLU A 580 -5.60 3.24 6.58
C GLU A 580 -6.60 2.83 7.66
N LEU A 581 -7.62 3.65 7.84
CA LEU A 581 -8.54 3.59 8.95
C LEU A 581 -9.94 3.97 8.45
N HIS A 582 -10.93 3.22 8.96
CA HIS A 582 -12.36 3.47 8.73
C HIS A 582 -13.04 3.67 10.07
N GLU A 583 -13.52 4.88 10.33
CA GLU A 583 -14.44 5.15 11.43
C GLU A 583 -15.79 4.45 11.15
N GLY A 584 -16.36 3.77 12.15
CA GLY A 584 -17.70 3.18 12.03
C GLY A 584 -18.76 4.20 11.59
N ASP A 585 -19.49 3.88 10.52
CA ASP A 585 -20.64 4.60 9.91
C ASP A 585 -20.54 6.12 9.62
N ALA A 586 -19.37 6.74 9.68
CA ALA A 586 -19.10 8.01 9.01
C ALA A 586 -17.59 8.21 8.86
N LEU A 587 -17.12 8.32 7.62
CA LEU A 587 -15.73 8.66 7.27
C LEU A 587 -15.41 10.09 7.70
N GLN A 588 -14.42 10.34 8.60
CA GLN A 588 -13.43 11.46 8.59
C GLN A 588 -12.13 11.23 9.41
N GLN A 589 -11.28 12.26 9.51
CA GLN A 589 -9.86 12.22 9.20
C GLN A 589 -8.95 12.61 10.39
N GLY A 590 -7.89 11.83 10.56
CA GLY A 590 -6.60 12.17 11.19
C GLY A 590 -5.47 11.22 10.75
N GLU A 591 -5.69 10.46 9.67
CA GLU A 591 -5.13 9.13 9.43
C GLU A 591 -4.70 9.02 7.95
N LYS A 592 -3.73 8.15 7.61
CA LYS A 592 -3.21 8.04 6.24
C LYS A 592 -4.35 7.87 5.24
N VAL A 593 -4.45 8.85 4.35
CA VAL A 593 -5.63 9.06 3.48
C VAL A 593 -5.65 8.04 2.36
N ALA A 594 -4.48 7.59 1.92
CA ALA A 594 -4.31 6.45 1.03
C ALA A 594 -3.23 5.52 1.60
N SER A 595 -3.62 4.38 2.16
CA SER A 595 -2.68 3.48 2.84
C SER A 595 -2.09 2.44 1.91
N VAL A 596 -0.77 2.39 1.86
CA VAL A 596 -0.05 1.35 1.13
C VAL A 596 -0.32 -0.04 1.70
N ARG A 597 -0.44 -0.17 3.02
CA ARG A 597 -0.65 -1.46 3.70
C ARG A 597 -1.97 -2.09 3.25
N SER A 598 -3.04 -1.28 3.23
CA SER A 598 -4.38 -1.72 2.81
C SER A 598 -4.38 -2.19 1.36
N ILE A 599 -3.82 -1.39 0.45
CA ILE A 599 -3.77 -1.72 -0.98
C ILE A 599 -2.90 -2.97 -1.24
N ALA A 600 -1.73 -3.05 -0.61
CA ALA A 600 -0.81 -4.16 -0.79
C ALA A 600 -1.38 -5.48 -0.27
N GLU A 601 -1.98 -5.50 0.92
CA GLU A 601 -2.56 -6.72 1.48
C GLU A 601 -3.79 -7.18 0.68
N LEU A 602 -4.62 -6.26 0.18
CA LEU A 602 -5.72 -6.62 -0.72
C LEU A 602 -5.22 -7.22 -2.02
N LEU A 603 -4.16 -6.67 -2.60
CA LEU A 603 -3.55 -7.19 -3.82
C LEU A 603 -2.92 -8.57 -3.59
N ARG A 604 -2.22 -8.76 -2.47
CA ARG A 604 -1.65 -10.05 -2.05
C ARG A 604 -2.73 -11.10 -1.86
N VAL A 605 -3.83 -10.74 -1.19
CA VAL A 605 -4.98 -11.63 -0.98
C VAL A 605 -5.64 -12.01 -2.30
N TYR A 606 -5.84 -11.04 -3.21
CA TYR A 606 -6.39 -11.31 -4.53
C TYR A 606 -5.56 -12.35 -5.27
N ASP A 607 -4.24 -12.14 -5.31
CA ASP A 607 -3.27 -13.04 -5.95
C ASP A 607 -3.25 -14.43 -5.31
N LEU A 608 -3.30 -14.51 -3.97
CA LEU A 608 -3.39 -15.76 -3.22
C LEU A 608 -4.62 -16.59 -3.63
N LEU A 609 -5.78 -15.95 -3.79
CA LEU A 609 -7.02 -16.61 -4.19
C LEU A 609 -6.98 -17.08 -5.64
N VAL A 610 -6.46 -16.25 -6.55
CA VAL A 610 -6.25 -16.62 -7.96
C VAL A 610 -5.39 -17.88 -8.05
N HIS A 611 -4.30 -17.94 -7.28
CA HIS A 611 -3.44 -19.11 -7.21
C HIS A 611 -4.13 -20.34 -6.59
N LYS A 612 -4.86 -20.19 -5.47
CA LYS A 612 -5.60 -21.31 -4.86
C LYS A 612 -6.71 -21.84 -5.77
N GLN A 613 -7.38 -20.99 -6.55
CA GLN A 613 -8.38 -21.41 -7.55
C GLN A 613 -7.78 -22.30 -8.64
N THR A 614 -6.54 -22.00 -9.08
CA THR A 614 -5.86 -22.83 -10.08
C THR A 614 -5.37 -24.18 -9.53
N ALA A 615 -4.97 -24.23 -8.26
CA ALA A 615 -4.50 -25.45 -7.61
C ALA A 615 -5.63 -26.45 -7.31
N TYR A 616 -6.86 -25.97 -7.16
CA TYR A 616 -8.05 -26.79 -6.92
C TYR A 616 -9.19 -26.33 -7.84
N PRO A 617 -9.36 -26.90 -9.05
CA PRO A 617 -10.53 -26.62 -9.86
C PRO A 617 -11.76 -27.14 -9.12
N LEU A 618 -12.39 -26.29 -8.31
CA LEU A 618 -13.72 -26.53 -7.77
C LEU A 618 -14.63 -26.85 -8.96
N SER A 619 -15.39 -27.94 -8.84
CA SER A 619 -16.45 -28.32 -9.77
C SER A 619 -17.61 -27.32 -9.68
N LEU A 620 -17.36 -26.07 -10.08
CA LEU A 620 -18.35 -25.01 -10.23
C LEU A 620 -18.98 -25.10 -11.63
N VAL A 621 -19.62 -26.24 -11.91
CA VAL A 621 -20.58 -26.36 -13.01
C VAL A 621 -21.76 -27.20 -12.52
N SER A 622 -22.69 -26.54 -11.82
CA SER A 622 -24.08 -26.99 -11.79
C SER A 622 -24.95 -25.85 -11.26
N SER A 623 -25.41 -25.01 -12.18
CA SER A 623 -26.72 -24.33 -12.25
C SER A 623 -26.55 -22.91 -12.79
N GLY A 624 -27.03 -22.72 -14.03
CA GLY A 624 -26.99 -21.45 -14.74
C GLY A 624 -26.53 -21.67 -16.18
N GLU A 625 -27.47 -21.91 -17.08
CA GLU A 625 -27.22 -21.78 -18.51
C GLU A 625 -26.64 -20.38 -18.79
N VAL A 626 -25.36 -20.34 -19.18
CA VAL A 626 -24.74 -19.13 -19.71
C VAL A 626 -24.25 -19.45 -21.11
N HIS A 627 -24.84 -18.78 -22.09
CA HIS A 627 -24.39 -18.76 -23.47
C HIS A 627 -22.90 -18.42 -23.54
N SER A 628 -22.12 -19.32 -24.14
CA SER A 628 -20.73 -19.10 -24.47
C SER A 628 -20.58 -17.98 -25.52
N SER A 629 -20.22 -16.77 -25.10
CA SER A 629 -19.64 -15.78 -25.99
C SER A 629 -18.14 -16.03 -26.09
N ARG A 630 -17.74 -16.78 -27.12
CA ARG A 630 -16.33 -16.88 -27.54
C ARG A 630 -15.86 -15.48 -27.97
N LEU A 631 -14.93 -14.89 -27.22
CA LEU A 631 -14.08 -13.82 -27.73
C LEU A 631 -13.27 -14.39 -28.91
N VAL A 632 -13.59 -13.91 -30.10
CA VAL A 632 -12.89 -14.24 -31.34
C VAL A 632 -11.51 -13.62 -31.29
N ALA A 633 -10.47 -14.47 -31.26
CA ALA A 633 -9.11 -14.07 -31.55
C ALA A 633 -9.03 -13.56 -33.00
N THR A 634 -8.91 -12.25 -33.18
CA THR A 634 -8.66 -11.63 -34.47
C THR A 634 -7.24 -11.98 -34.92
N ARG A 635 -7.11 -13.06 -35.70
CA ARG A 635 -5.88 -13.36 -36.46
C ARG A 635 -5.67 -12.26 -37.50
N LEU A 636 -4.66 -11.41 -37.28
CA LEU A 636 -4.04 -10.60 -38.33
C LEU A 636 -3.47 -11.55 -39.38
N ARG A 637 -4.15 -11.66 -40.54
CA ARG A 637 -3.61 -12.30 -41.74
C ARG A 637 -2.61 -11.35 -42.39
N SER A 638 -1.36 -11.78 -42.46
CA SER A 638 -0.37 -11.23 -43.38
C SER A 638 -0.84 -11.44 -44.83
N VAL A 639 -1.05 -10.34 -45.55
CA VAL A 639 -1.30 -10.37 -46.99
C VAL A 639 0.07 -10.46 -47.68
N SER A 640 0.40 -11.65 -48.18
CA SER A 640 1.50 -11.85 -49.12
C SER A 640 0.98 -11.56 -50.54
N THR A 641 1.42 -10.45 -51.12
CA THR A 641 1.21 -10.15 -52.54
C THR A 641 2.30 -10.82 -53.37
N SER A 642 2.02 -12.01 -53.89
CA SER A 642 2.73 -12.57 -55.04
C SER A 642 1.79 -12.57 -56.25
N ARG A 643 1.96 -11.59 -57.15
CA ARG A 643 1.35 -11.61 -58.48
C ARG A 643 2.43 -12.00 -59.48
N THR A 644 2.27 -13.21 -59.99
CA THR A 644 2.93 -13.79 -61.15
C THR A 644 2.62 -12.97 -62.40
N TYR A 645 3.68 -12.48 -63.05
CA TYR A 645 3.64 -11.97 -64.42
C TYR A 645 3.49 -13.16 -65.38
N ASN A 646 2.45 -13.12 -66.21
CA ASN A 646 2.29 -14.04 -67.33
C ASN A 646 2.52 -13.27 -68.62
N THR A 647 3.58 -13.66 -69.32
CA THR A 647 4.01 -13.18 -70.63
C THR A 647 3.08 -13.74 -71.70
N GLN A 648 2.54 -12.92 -72.60
CA GLN A 648 2.71 -13.06 -74.06
C GLN A 648 1.77 -12.19 -74.90
N ARG A 649 2.41 -11.55 -75.89
CA ARG A 649 2.04 -11.36 -77.30
C ARG A 649 1.32 -10.07 -77.75
N ILE A 650 2.09 -9.43 -78.64
CA ILE A 650 1.84 -8.39 -79.65
C ILE A 650 1.97 -6.96 -79.14
#